data_AF-A0A429C323-F1
#
_entry.id   AF-A0A429C323-F1
#
_cell.length_a   1.000
_cell.length_b   1.000
_cell.length_c   1.000
_cell.angle_alpha   90.00
_cell.angle_beta   90.00
_cell.angle_gamma   90.00
#
_symmetry.space_group_name_H-M   'P 1'
#
loop_
_entity.id
_entity.type
_entity.pdbx_description
1 polymer ?
#
loop_
_entity_poly.entity_id
_entity_poly.type
_entity_poly.pdbx_seq_one_letter_code
_entity_poly.pdbx_strand_id
1 'polypeptide(L)'
;MKAGRQHQRAAVSGGRTSGGTSRSARDSTATGRPDREKALSIAKNTTSTCSENRRWRSSVSTLSPDRLPRHLAIIVDGNGRWANQHGLTRTAGHRAALPSMFVIVNTAIDLGLRNLSLYLFSSENWKREPAEIATIMEIMTNAINGYMPFFETRGVRIRWSGREIEGFPELTETLRSWQERTSEHTGLTLNLCVNYGGRQEIVNAVRRLSDDIVAGELSPEDIDEDAIISRLYQPDLPPVDLLIRTSGEKRISNLLLWQSAYAELHFPDRLWPDFTQTDLIEAVETYADRDRRFGGAVDQHPGEDTTPAGTVEHRPVPRAAEPIAPTGKRVAILGAGIAGLSAALELAERGYAVTVYERHELGGKARSIPAPGSGLPGEHGFRFFPGFYQNLTDTMRRIPFPGNQNGTWDNLVDTSAYLGARADGTPDAMIPFLPDSPLPPAVYSFTPDTATAIISYLASTISHVPEDEALFGARKFLAYWASCDERRLGQWDKISWNDFLNADKMSVQFQRSFADGMIRNLAAIKSDEASTHSVGLVSEATIWSALGRGNEPGGTVDRVLNGSTDEKLLSPWIDHLRNLGVEFKVGWSAEALRVSDGRVTALTLRDDQGGDHITSYDHVVSAIPVERFTRLLSRDVLDAAPELARTRRLRTDWMNGLMFYLKEELPLVHGHVNYVDSPWAITSISQAQFWTRPFSEYHDHTVKECLSGIISDWFKPGTFNGKAAKDCTPEEIAKEAWEQIKAHLNTEGRTVLRDDMLHSWFLDPAIVAPGTPDVANDSPLFIQSPGSWDDRPESRTSIANLFLAGDWVRTNINVTTMEGANEGARQAVNALLDADGSAAPRCTLGELHVAPDFAALKEADRERYRQGLPHALDPEQLAPFAQEVRAG
;
A
#
# COMPACT_ATOMS: atom_id res chain seq x y z
N MET A 1 -21.86 69.17 21.51
CA MET A 1 -21.32 70.53 21.26
C MET A 1 -20.50 70.52 19.96
N LYS A 2 -19.87 71.63 19.57
CA LYS A 2 -18.99 71.80 18.37
C LYS A 2 -17.89 70.70 18.33
N ALA A 3 -17.53 70.08 17.19
CA ALA A 3 -16.70 70.57 16.05
C ALA A 3 -15.32 71.13 16.48
N GLY A 4 -14.19 70.90 15.78
CA GLY A 4 -13.90 70.09 14.57
C GLY A 4 -12.54 70.51 13.92
N ARG A 5 -12.06 69.77 12.89
CA ARG A 5 -10.80 69.97 12.08
C ARG A 5 -9.47 69.78 12.85
N GLN A 6 -8.33 69.25 12.34
CA GLN A 6 -7.58 69.22 11.04
C GLN A 6 -6.44 70.26 10.94
N HIS A 7 -5.16 69.81 10.85
CA HIS A 7 -3.98 70.33 10.09
C HIS A 7 -2.60 69.95 10.73
N GLN A 8 -1.60 69.43 9.98
CA GLN A 8 -0.43 70.09 9.29
C GLN A 8 0.60 70.79 10.22
N ARG A 9 1.92 70.92 9.92
CA ARG A 9 2.87 70.29 8.95
C ARG A 9 4.33 70.52 9.45
N ALA A 10 5.32 69.92 8.77
CA ALA A 10 6.75 69.87 9.13
C ALA A 10 7.57 71.18 8.97
N ALA A 11 8.80 71.18 9.52
CA ALA A 11 9.87 72.17 9.38
C ALA A 11 11.24 71.50 9.03
N VAL A 12 12.30 72.26 8.73
CA VAL A 12 13.51 71.82 7.99
C VAL A 12 14.81 72.54 8.46
N SER A 13 15.99 71.95 8.15
CA SER A 13 17.40 72.48 8.21
C SER A 13 18.15 72.36 9.55
N GLY A 14 19.49 72.25 9.61
CA GLY A 14 20.55 72.06 8.57
C GLY A 14 21.82 72.91 8.82
N GLY A 15 23.06 72.57 8.42
CA GLY A 15 23.63 71.36 7.78
C GLY A 15 25.00 71.63 7.10
N ARG A 16 25.85 70.59 6.89
CA ARG A 16 27.25 70.62 6.33
C ARG A 16 28.34 71.11 7.33
N THR A 17 29.65 70.92 7.15
CA THR A 17 30.51 70.32 6.08
C THR A 17 31.33 69.10 6.64
N SER A 18 32.51 68.61 6.23
CA SER A 18 33.51 68.87 5.14
C SER A 18 34.57 67.73 5.06
N GLY A 19 35.10 67.43 3.87
CA GLY A 19 36.46 66.85 3.67
C GLY A 19 36.57 65.33 3.40
N GLY A 20 37.60 64.92 2.63
CA GLY A 20 37.91 63.50 2.36
C GLY A 20 39.17 63.30 1.49
N THR A 21 39.67 62.05 1.45
CA THR A 21 40.79 61.57 0.60
C THR A 21 40.72 60.05 0.41
N SER A 22 41.62 59.45 -0.38
CA SER A 22 41.46 58.11 -0.99
C SER A 22 42.55 57.09 -0.64
N ARG A 23 42.17 55.79 -0.62
CA ARG A 23 43.02 54.57 -0.73
C ARG A 23 44.09 54.37 0.38
N SER A 24 44.49 53.14 0.78
CA SER A 24 44.14 51.76 0.42
C SER A 24 44.73 50.78 1.45
N ALA A 25 44.21 49.54 1.53
CA ALA A 25 44.75 48.40 2.29
C ALA A 25 44.71 48.56 3.83
N ARG A 26 44.66 47.48 4.65
CA ARG A 26 44.69 46.02 4.39
C ARG A 26 43.86 45.28 5.47
N ASP A 27 43.71 43.96 5.31
CA ASP A 27 43.41 42.95 6.33
C ASP A 27 42.16 43.14 7.22
N SER A 28 41.05 42.51 6.80
CA SER A 28 39.93 42.16 7.67
C SER A 28 39.81 40.64 7.81
N THR A 29 40.55 40.04 8.74
CA THR A 29 40.47 38.61 9.09
C THR A 29 39.22 38.29 9.91
N ALA A 30 38.05 38.53 9.31
CA ALA A 30 36.75 38.15 9.87
C ALA A 30 36.39 36.72 9.43
N THR A 31 36.61 35.74 10.31
CA THR A 31 36.23 34.33 10.12
C THR A 31 34.72 34.13 10.24
N GLY A 32 33.98 34.66 9.26
CA GLY A 32 32.56 34.44 9.10
C GLY A 32 32.27 32.96 8.85
N ARG A 33 31.83 32.25 9.90
CA ARG A 33 31.28 30.89 9.74
C ARG A 33 30.13 30.93 8.72
N PRO A 34 30.05 30.00 7.76
CA PRO A 34 28.88 29.89 6.91
C PRO A 34 27.64 29.62 7.78
N ASP A 35 26.56 30.33 7.45
CA ASP A 35 25.36 30.40 8.28
C ASP A 35 24.63 29.06 8.30
N ARG A 36 24.81 28.32 9.41
CA ARG A 36 24.39 26.92 9.55
C ARG A 36 22.87 26.76 9.45
N GLU A 37 22.11 27.77 9.87
CA GLU A 37 20.64 27.76 9.76
C GLU A 37 20.16 27.95 8.32
N LYS A 38 20.89 28.69 7.47
CA LYS A 38 20.59 28.80 6.04
C LYS A 38 20.86 27.51 5.26
N ALA A 39 21.95 26.81 5.58
CA ALA A 39 22.19 25.49 5.00
C ALA A 39 21.08 24.50 5.42
N LEU A 40 20.67 24.54 6.69
CA LEU A 40 19.58 23.72 7.22
C LEU A 40 18.19 24.09 6.68
N SER A 41 17.90 25.36 6.37
CA SER A 41 16.59 25.75 5.79
C SER A 41 16.49 25.40 4.31
N ILE A 42 17.58 25.52 3.55
CA ILE A 42 17.66 25.00 2.18
C ILE A 42 17.47 23.47 2.17
N ALA A 43 18.15 22.74 3.06
CA ALA A 43 17.97 21.30 3.19
C ALA A 43 16.51 20.92 3.52
N LYS A 44 15.89 21.59 4.51
CA LYS A 44 14.49 21.33 4.90
C LYS A 44 13.48 21.57 3.78
N ASN A 45 13.65 22.62 2.98
CA ASN A 45 12.76 22.91 1.84
C ASN A 45 13.00 21.98 0.63
N THR A 46 14.02 21.11 0.68
CA THR A 46 14.43 20.24 -0.43
C THR A 46 14.20 18.75 -0.13
N THR A 47 13.93 18.37 1.12
CA THR A 47 13.66 16.98 1.54
C THR A 47 12.17 16.62 1.56
N SER A 48 11.41 17.10 0.57
CA SER A 48 9.94 16.89 0.46
C SER A 48 9.54 15.65 -0.35
N THR A 49 10.42 14.64 -0.44
CA THR A 49 10.10 13.27 -0.88
C THR A 49 10.77 12.28 0.07
N CYS A 50 9.97 11.42 0.70
CA CYS A 50 10.45 10.40 1.66
C CYS A 50 9.70 9.06 1.49
N SER A 51 9.21 8.92 0.26
CA SER A 51 8.28 7.98 -0.34
C SER A 51 9.05 6.92 -1.11
N GLU A 52 9.49 7.38 -2.30
CA GLU A 52 10.62 6.91 -3.09
C GLU A 52 11.88 6.63 -2.27
N ASN A 53 11.96 7.17 -1.04
CA ASN A 53 13.08 7.08 -0.11
C ASN A 53 12.97 5.95 0.94
N ARG A 54 11.90 5.14 0.89
CA ARG A 54 11.69 4.02 1.83
C ARG A 54 11.52 2.68 1.12
N ARG A 55 10.69 2.63 0.07
CA ARG A 55 10.41 1.44 -0.75
C ARG A 55 11.68 0.75 -1.29
N TRP A 56 12.69 1.55 -1.63
CA TRP A 56 13.98 1.10 -2.15
C TRP A 56 14.93 0.52 -1.10
N ARG A 57 14.85 0.94 0.18
CA ARG A 57 15.71 0.37 1.24
C ARG A 57 15.44 -1.12 1.39
N SER A 58 14.20 -1.54 1.12
CA SER A 58 13.81 -2.94 0.94
C SER A 58 14.34 -3.55 -0.36
N SER A 59 14.03 -3.01 -1.55
CA SER A 59 14.41 -3.64 -2.84
C SER A 59 15.94 -3.74 -3.05
N VAL A 60 16.70 -2.81 -2.48
CA VAL A 60 18.17 -2.81 -2.58
C VAL A 60 18.81 -3.60 -1.43
N SER A 61 18.12 -3.84 -0.31
CA SER A 61 18.58 -4.85 0.67
C SER A 61 18.56 -6.28 0.13
N THR A 62 17.84 -6.52 -0.97
CA THR A 62 17.86 -7.79 -1.74
C THR A 62 18.90 -7.82 -2.88
N LEU A 63 19.59 -6.72 -3.19
CA LEU A 63 20.72 -6.73 -4.13
C LEU A 63 22.03 -7.06 -3.39
N SER A 64 22.68 -8.17 -3.74
CA SER A 64 24.04 -8.43 -3.25
C SER A 64 24.97 -7.28 -3.65
N PRO A 65 25.90 -6.82 -2.79
CA PRO A 65 26.89 -5.79 -3.15
C PRO A 65 27.65 -6.08 -4.46
N ASP A 66 27.85 -7.35 -4.81
CA ASP A 66 28.53 -7.80 -6.04
C ASP A 66 27.71 -7.54 -7.33
N ARG A 67 26.39 -7.29 -7.21
CA ARG A 67 25.50 -6.95 -8.33
C ARG A 67 25.34 -5.44 -8.53
N LEU A 68 25.88 -4.60 -7.65
CA LEU A 68 25.87 -3.14 -7.81
C LEU A 68 26.96 -2.66 -8.78
N PRO A 69 26.79 -1.52 -9.47
CA PRO A 69 27.86 -0.92 -10.25
C PRO A 69 28.94 -0.37 -9.31
N ARG A 70 30.19 -0.81 -9.49
CA ARG A 70 31.35 -0.37 -8.67
C ARG A 70 31.64 1.11 -8.91
N HIS A 71 31.33 1.59 -10.12
CA HIS A 71 31.35 2.99 -10.51
C HIS A 71 30.16 3.33 -11.41
N LEU A 72 29.35 4.26 -10.94
CA LEU A 72 28.25 4.89 -11.67
C LEU A 72 28.69 6.28 -12.16
N ALA A 73 28.42 6.60 -13.43
CA ALA A 73 28.66 7.92 -14.01
C ALA A 73 27.35 8.56 -14.47
N ILE A 74 27.09 9.83 -14.13
CA ILE A 74 25.85 10.54 -14.48
C ILE A 74 26.14 11.86 -15.20
N ILE A 75 25.50 12.06 -16.36
CA ILE A 75 25.52 13.30 -17.13
C ILE A 75 24.24 14.09 -16.85
N VAL A 76 24.37 15.22 -16.14
CA VAL A 76 23.26 16.02 -15.57
C VAL A 76 22.61 16.96 -16.61
N ASP A 77 22.12 16.37 -17.70
CA ASP A 77 21.56 17.10 -18.85
C ASP A 77 20.06 17.39 -18.73
N GLY A 78 19.59 18.41 -19.44
CA GLY A 78 18.19 18.83 -19.49
C GLY A 78 17.90 20.18 -18.81
N ASN A 79 18.77 20.69 -17.94
CA ASN A 79 18.54 21.93 -17.14
C ASN A 79 18.00 23.12 -17.95
N GLY A 80 18.56 23.35 -19.15
CA GLY A 80 18.10 24.42 -20.04
C GLY A 80 16.82 24.12 -20.83
N ARG A 81 16.50 22.84 -21.08
CA ARG A 81 15.20 22.42 -21.64
C ARG A 81 14.09 22.56 -20.60
N TRP A 82 14.38 22.15 -19.37
CA TRP A 82 13.47 22.20 -18.24
C TRP A 82 13.03 23.64 -17.94
N ALA A 83 14.00 24.57 -17.90
CA ALA A 83 13.71 25.99 -17.76
C ALA A 83 12.78 26.50 -18.86
N ASN A 84 13.07 26.18 -20.13
CA ASN A 84 12.26 26.61 -21.26
C ASN A 84 10.82 26.05 -21.20
N GLN A 85 10.63 24.79 -20.79
CA GLN A 85 9.30 24.18 -20.62
C GLN A 85 8.47 24.89 -19.55
N HIS A 86 9.10 25.38 -18.49
CA HIS A 86 8.46 26.12 -17.40
C HIS A 86 8.40 27.65 -17.63
N GLY A 87 8.81 28.14 -18.80
CA GLY A 87 8.84 29.58 -19.11
C GLY A 87 9.92 30.37 -18.34
N LEU A 88 10.90 29.68 -17.76
CA LEU A 88 11.95 30.23 -16.91
C LEU A 88 13.25 30.48 -17.69
N THR A 89 14.16 31.28 -17.10
CA THR A 89 15.50 31.48 -17.66
C THR A 89 16.38 30.24 -17.48
N ARG A 90 17.32 30.01 -18.41
CA ARG A 90 18.32 28.90 -18.32
C ARG A 90 19.04 28.87 -16.96
N THR A 91 19.33 30.05 -16.40
CA THR A 91 19.89 30.25 -15.06
C THR A 91 19.01 29.67 -13.94
N ALA A 92 17.69 29.78 -14.04
CA ALA A 92 16.77 29.18 -13.07
C ALA A 92 16.79 27.64 -13.15
N GLY A 93 16.88 27.07 -14.35
CA GLY A 93 17.07 25.62 -14.53
C GLY A 93 18.37 25.09 -13.89
N HIS A 94 19.44 25.87 -13.92
CA HIS A 94 20.69 25.55 -13.20
C HIS A 94 20.56 25.65 -11.67
N ARG A 95 19.56 26.35 -11.13
CA ARG A 95 19.24 26.37 -9.69
C ARG A 95 18.30 25.22 -9.31
N ALA A 96 17.33 24.89 -10.17
CA ALA A 96 16.45 23.73 -10.02
C ALA A 96 17.21 22.38 -10.09
N ALA A 97 18.36 22.35 -10.77
CA ALA A 97 19.26 21.19 -10.82
C ALA A 97 19.95 20.83 -9.49
N LEU A 98 19.91 21.69 -8.47
CA LEU A 98 20.60 21.49 -7.20
C LEU A 98 19.89 20.48 -6.26
N PRO A 99 18.55 20.54 -6.05
CA PRO A 99 17.77 19.49 -5.40
C PRO A 99 18.12 18.07 -5.84
N SER A 100 18.06 17.78 -7.14
CA SER A 100 18.31 16.45 -7.69
C SER A 100 19.72 15.96 -7.36
N MET A 101 20.73 16.85 -7.39
CA MET A 101 22.10 16.51 -6.98
C MET A 101 22.17 16.04 -5.53
N PHE A 102 21.44 16.71 -4.61
CA PHE A 102 21.42 16.33 -3.21
C PHE A 102 20.70 14.98 -2.98
N VAL A 103 19.56 14.76 -3.65
CA VAL A 103 18.80 13.51 -3.59
C VAL A 103 19.61 12.34 -4.16
N ILE A 104 20.22 12.50 -5.33
CA ILE A 104 20.98 11.47 -6.04
C ILE A 104 22.27 11.08 -5.28
N VAL A 105 23.02 12.05 -4.73
CA VAL A 105 24.21 11.71 -3.93
C VAL A 105 23.82 11.04 -2.61
N ASN A 106 22.74 11.48 -1.94
CA ASN A 106 22.24 10.74 -0.77
C ASN A 106 21.88 9.30 -1.15
N THR A 107 21.05 9.13 -2.18
CA THR A 107 20.63 7.82 -2.68
C THR A 107 21.83 6.93 -2.99
N ALA A 108 22.89 7.43 -3.64
CA ALA A 108 24.09 6.63 -3.92
C ALA A 108 24.84 6.13 -2.68
N ILE A 109 24.96 6.95 -1.61
CA ILE A 109 25.52 6.51 -0.31
C ILE A 109 24.64 5.41 0.29
N ASP A 110 23.34 5.66 0.22
CA ASP A 110 22.27 4.85 0.81
C ASP A 110 22.13 3.48 0.11
N LEU A 111 22.30 3.43 -1.22
CA LEU A 111 22.42 2.23 -2.05
C LEU A 111 23.69 1.40 -1.76
N GLY A 112 24.66 1.96 -1.02
CA GLY A 112 25.97 1.34 -0.80
C GLY A 112 26.94 1.42 -1.99
N LEU A 113 26.69 2.30 -2.97
CA LEU A 113 27.59 2.49 -4.11
C LEU A 113 28.97 2.99 -3.65
N ARG A 114 30.03 2.55 -4.34
CA ARG A 114 31.41 2.88 -3.96
C ARG A 114 31.98 4.07 -4.71
N ASN A 115 31.62 4.28 -5.97
CA ASN A 115 32.07 5.43 -6.76
C ASN A 115 30.91 6.03 -7.57
N LEU A 116 30.74 7.35 -7.48
CA LEU A 116 29.78 8.13 -8.26
C LEU A 116 30.49 9.31 -8.93
N SER A 117 30.49 9.37 -10.26
CA SER A 117 30.97 10.53 -11.03
C SER A 117 29.81 11.38 -11.55
N LEU A 118 29.81 12.69 -11.26
CA LEU A 118 28.80 13.65 -11.74
C LEU A 118 29.41 14.65 -12.73
N TYR A 119 28.87 14.74 -13.95
CA TYR A 119 29.37 15.64 -14.99
C TYR A 119 28.73 17.03 -14.97
N LEU A 120 29.15 17.83 -14.00
CA LEU A 120 28.55 19.14 -13.71
C LEU A 120 28.92 20.24 -14.72
N PHE A 121 30.15 20.26 -15.24
CA PHE A 121 30.57 21.27 -16.22
C PHE A 121 31.57 20.75 -17.26
N SER A 122 31.16 20.78 -18.52
CA SER A 122 31.91 20.32 -19.69
C SER A 122 32.89 21.37 -20.20
N SER A 123 34.07 20.95 -20.68
CA SER A 123 35.06 21.82 -21.33
C SER A 123 34.54 22.48 -22.62
N GLU A 124 33.53 21.89 -23.25
CA GLU A 124 32.81 22.43 -24.39
C GLU A 124 31.76 23.49 -23.99
N ASN A 125 31.42 23.62 -22.69
CA ASN A 125 30.49 24.64 -22.18
C ASN A 125 31.11 26.05 -22.12
N TRP A 126 32.42 26.20 -22.27
CA TRP A 126 33.08 27.50 -22.43
C TRP A 126 32.68 28.24 -23.72
N LYS A 127 31.91 27.60 -24.61
CA LYS A 127 31.31 28.22 -25.82
C LYS A 127 29.98 28.96 -25.56
N ARG A 128 29.51 29.00 -24.30
CA ARG A 128 28.29 29.74 -23.91
C ARG A 128 28.62 31.22 -23.65
N GLU A 129 27.59 32.04 -23.52
CA GLU A 129 27.75 33.47 -23.17
C GLU A 129 28.51 33.63 -21.83
N PRO A 130 29.48 34.56 -21.72
CA PRO A 130 30.27 34.75 -20.51
C PRO A 130 29.44 34.99 -19.24
N ALA A 131 28.28 35.64 -19.39
CA ALA A 131 27.34 35.86 -18.28
C ALA A 131 26.62 34.56 -17.83
N GLU A 132 26.32 33.63 -18.76
CA GLU A 132 25.78 32.32 -18.38
C GLU A 132 26.87 31.51 -17.65
N ILE A 133 28.11 31.54 -18.14
CA ILE A 133 29.26 30.86 -17.52
C ILE A 133 29.52 31.39 -16.10
N ALA A 134 29.66 32.71 -15.92
CA ALA A 134 29.91 33.30 -14.61
C ALA A 134 28.80 32.95 -13.60
N THR A 135 27.54 32.97 -14.02
CA THR A 135 26.41 32.59 -13.14
C THR A 135 26.41 31.10 -12.81
N ILE A 136 26.80 30.22 -13.74
CA ILE A 136 26.94 28.78 -13.47
C ILE A 136 28.07 28.52 -12.48
N MET A 137 29.21 29.21 -12.60
CA MET A 137 30.32 29.08 -11.64
C MET A 137 29.91 29.56 -10.24
N GLU A 138 29.23 30.70 -10.12
CA GLU A 138 28.67 31.20 -8.86
C GLU A 138 27.71 30.18 -8.22
N ILE A 139 26.81 29.59 -9.01
CA ILE A 139 25.87 28.55 -8.55
C ILE A 139 26.63 27.30 -8.06
N MET A 140 27.68 26.86 -8.77
CA MET A 140 28.47 25.70 -8.36
C MET A 140 29.28 25.95 -7.08
N THR A 141 29.96 27.09 -6.93
CA THR A 141 30.69 27.44 -5.70
C THR A 141 29.76 27.45 -4.48
N ASN A 142 28.59 28.08 -4.61
CA ASN A 142 27.60 28.12 -3.54
C ASN A 142 27.01 26.73 -3.22
N ALA A 143 26.72 25.91 -4.23
CA ALA A 143 26.20 24.56 -4.03
C ALA A 143 27.23 23.64 -3.34
N ILE A 144 28.49 23.69 -3.75
CA ILE A 144 29.58 22.90 -3.15
C ILE A 144 29.76 23.30 -1.69
N ASN A 145 29.88 24.60 -1.40
CA ASN A 145 30.04 25.07 -0.02
C ASN A 145 28.78 24.88 0.86
N GLY A 146 27.60 24.77 0.25
CA GLY A 146 26.35 24.45 0.96
C GLY A 146 26.18 22.96 1.30
N TYR A 147 26.45 22.06 0.35
CA TYR A 147 26.14 20.63 0.50
C TYR A 147 27.32 19.75 0.95
N MET A 148 28.56 20.07 0.59
CA MET A 148 29.72 19.22 0.97
C MET A 148 29.91 19.06 2.49
N PRO A 149 29.63 20.06 3.36
CA PRO A 149 29.65 19.85 4.82
C PRO A 149 28.68 18.78 5.33
N PHE A 150 27.59 18.51 4.61
CA PHE A 150 26.67 17.41 4.94
C PHE A 150 27.24 16.07 4.47
N PHE A 151 27.75 15.99 3.23
CA PHE A 151 28.35 14.75 2.71
C PHE A 151 29.63 14.34 3.47
N GLU A 152 30.39 15.31 3.97
CA GLU A 152 31.49 15.10 4.93
C GLU A 152 31.00 14.36 6.18
N THR A 153 29.89 14.78 6.80
CA THR A 153 29.31 14.06 7.96
C THR A 153 28.72 12.69 7.64
N ARG A 154 28.56 12.35 6.36
CA ARG A 154 28.20 11.01 5.87
C ARG A 154 29.42 10.14 5.50
N GLY A 155 30.65 10.64 5.67
CA GLY A 155 31.88 9.91 5.34
C GLY A 155 32.16 9.79 3.84
N VAL A 156 31.69 10.76 3.04
CA VAL A 156 31.92 10.81 1.58
C VAL A 156 33.33 11.33 1.28
N ARG A 157 34.05 10.64 0.39
CA ARG A 157 35.35 11.03 -0.15
C ARG A 157 35.16 11.86 -1.42
N ILE A 158 35.52 13.13 -1.41
CA ILE A 158 35.32 14.02 -2.56
C ILE A 158 36.55 13.94 -3.48
N ARG A 159 36.33 13.82 -4.79
CA ARG A 159 37.36 13.88 -5.84
C ARG A 159 36.97 14.92 -6.89
N TRP A 160 37.96 15.47 -7.60
CA TRP A 160 37.74 16.41 -8.70
C TRP A 160 38.48 15.97 -9.96
N SER A 161 37.74 15.59 -11.00
CA SER A 161 38.27 15.41 -12.36
C SER A 161 38.07 16.71 -13.15
N GLY A 162 39.16 17.36 -13.56
CA GLY A 162 39.06 18.62 -14.31
C GLY A 162 40.39 19.34 -14.53
N ARG A 163 40.31 20.55 -15.08
CA ARG A 163 41.43 21.50 -15.18
C ARG A 163 41.11 22.76 -14.40
N GLU A 164 42.16 23.46 -13.94
CA GLU A 164 42.06 24.76 -13.29
C GLU A 164 41.09 25.71 -14.03
N ILE A 165 40.21 26.35 -13.28
CA ILE A 165 39.07 27.08 -13.80
C ILE A 165 39.47 28.54 -13.95
N GLU A 166 40.08 28.88 -15.09
CA GLU A 166 40.55 30.22 -15.42
C GLU A 166 39.43 31.27 -15.20
N GLY A 167 39.76 32.35 -14.47
CA GLY A 167 38.80 33.38 -14.03
C GLY A 167 38.04 33.06 -12.75
N PHE A 168 38.03 31.81 -12.26
CA PHE A 168 37.30 31.37 -11.07
C PHE A 168 38.21 30.58 -10.09
N PRO A 169 39.27 31.21 -9.55
CA PRO A 169 40.23 30.53 -8.67
C PRO A 169 39.58 30.02 -7.38
N GLU A 170 38.61 30.75 -6.81
CA GLU A 170 37.87 30.37 -5.60
C GLU A 170 37.18 28.99 -5.73
N LEU A 171 36.59 28.69 -6.89
CA LEU A 171 35.99 27.38 -7.16
C LEU A 171 37.05 26.28 -7.27
N THR A 172 38.20 26.59 -7.88
CA THR A 172 39.33 25.66 -8.00
C THR A 172 39.93 25.35 -6.62
N GLU A 173 40.13 26.37 -5.79
CA GLU A 173 40.62 26.24 -4.41
C GLU A 173 39.63 25.50 -3.51
N THR A 174 38.32 25.78 -3.66
CA THR A 174 37.24 25.05 -2.98
C THR A 174 37.27 23.56 -3.35
N LEU A 175 37.40 23.21 -4.63
CA LEU A 175 37.46 21.82 -5.10
C LEU A 175 38.72 21.09 -4.60
N ARG A 176 39.89 21.75 -4.61
CA ARG A 176 41.14 21.22 -4.02
C ARG A 176 40.99 20.97 -2.52
N SER A 177 40.51 21.97 -1.78
CA SER A 177 40.34 21.91 -0.33
C SER A 177 39.41 20.78 0.10
N TRP A 178 38.27 20.59 -0.58
CA TRP A 178 37.36 19.47 -0.28
C TRP A 178 37.95 18.09 -0.58
N GLN A 179 38.73 17.96 -1.66
CA GLN A 179 39.43 16.70 -1.99
C GLN A 179 40.53 16.37 -0.97
N GLU A 180 41.31 17.36 -0.55
CA GLU A 180 42.35 17.19 0.49
C GLU A 180 41.73 16.85 1.84
N ARG A 181 40.69 17.60 2.25
CA ARG A 181 40.01 17.47 3.54
C ARG A 181 39.29 16.14 3.74
N THR A 182 38.79 15.53 2.67
CA THR A 182 38.04 14.25 2.73
C THR A 182 38.86 13.06 2.19
N SER A 183 40.16 13.24 1.97
CA SER A 183 41.07 12.26 1.35
C SER A 183 41.08 10.88 2.03
N GLU A 184 40.97 10.86 3.36
CA GLU A 184 40.95 9.67 4.23
C GLU A 184 39.56 9.02 4.39
N HIS A 185 38.51 9.54 3.76
CA HIS A 185 37.16 8.99 3.89
C HIS A 185 36.98 7.68 3.09
N THR A 186 36.24 6.72 3.66
CA THR A 186 36.10 5.34 3.14
C THR A 186 34.66 4.94 2.75
N GLY A 187 33.73 5.91 2.74
CA GLY A 187 32.35 5.74 2.24
C GLY A 187 32.27 5.80 0.71
N LEU A 188 31.22 6.45 0.20
CA LEU A 188 31.10 6.76 -1.23
C LEU A 188 32.24 7.69 -1.68
N THR A 189 32.90 7.37 -2.78
CA THR A 189 33.74 8.33 -3.50
C THR A 189 32.90 9.12 -4.49
N LEU A 190 32.73 10.42 -4.24
CA LEU A 190 32.00 11.36 -5.09
C LEU A 190 32.99 12.14 -5.95
N ASN A 191 33.09 11.78 -7.24
CA ASN A 191 33.93 12.47 -8.20
C ASN A 191 33.16 13.54 -8.97
N LEU A 192 33.64 14.78 -8.89
CA LEU A 192 33.02 15.93 -9.54
C LEU A 192 33.77 16.22 -10.85
N CYS A 193 33.13 15.98 -11.99
CA CYS A 193 33.68 16.32 -13.29
C CYS A 193 33.33 17.78 -13.64
N VAL A 194 34.22 18.71 -13.27
CA VAL A 194 34.04 20.18 -13.40
C VAL A 194 35.20 20.76 -14.23
N ASN A 195 34.89 21.49 -15.31
CA ASN A 195 35.85 21.88 -16.35
C ASN A 195 36.56 20.64 -16.95
N TYR A 196 35.77 19.58 -17.17
CA TYR A 196 36.22 18.27 -17.59
C TYR A 196 35.94 17.98 -19.08
N GLY A 197 36.72 17.09 -19.68
CA GLY A 197 36.40 16.48 -20.98
C GLY A 197 37.42 15.38 -21.29
N GLY A 198 36.95 14.15 -21.50
CA GLY A 198 37.79 12.94 -21.59
C GLY A 198 38.89 13.02 -22.64
N ARG A 199 38.59 13.54 -23.84
CA ARG A 199 39.62 13.80 -24.88
C ARG A 199 40.80 14.65 -24.37
N GLN A 200 40.53 15.62 -23.49
CA GLN A 200 41.57 16.47 -22.92
C GLN A 200 42.27 15.80 -21.73
N GLU A 201 41.60 14.92 -21.00
CA GLU A 201 42.23 14.03 -20.00
C GLU A 201 43.25 13.10 -20.67
N ILE A 202 42.89 12.41 -21.77
CA ILE A 202 43.84 11.54 -22.49
C ILE A 202 45.03 12.33 -23.05
N VAL A 203 44.80 13.51 -23.64
CA VAL A 203 45.90 14.39 -24.08
C VAL A 203 46.82 14.81 -22.93
N ASN A 204 46.28 14.96 -21.71
CA ASN A 204 47.08 15.30 -20.54
C ASN A 204 47.78 14.06 -19.92
N ALA A 205 47.19 12.87 -20.02
CA ALA A 205 47.83 11.63 -19.63
C ALA A 205 49.01 11.27 -20.55
N VAL A 206 48.83 11.42 -21.87
CA VAL A 206 49.91 11.24 -22.87
C VAL A 206 51.03 12.27 -22.71
N ARG A 207 50.71 13.50 -22.29
CA ARG A 207 51.73 14.51 -21.91
C ARG A 207 52.54 14.06 -20.71
N ARG A 208 51.89 13.66 -19.61
CA ARG A 208 52.55 13.13 -18.41
C ARG A 208 53.45 11.93 -18.76
N LEU A 209 52.95 10.96 -19.52
CA LEU A 209 53.75 9.84 -20.05
C LEU A 209 54.99 10.32 -20.83
N SER A 210 54.86 11.38 -21.63
CA SER A 210 55.99 11.98 -22.37
C SER A 210 56.99 12.67 -21.44
N ASP A 211 56.50 13.36 -20.40
CA ASP A 211 57.32 14.03 -19.38
C ASP A 211 58.09 12.98 -18.55
N ASP A 212 57.45 11.87 -18.17
CA ASP A 212 58.05 10.75 -17.44
C ASP A 212 59.15 10.05 -18.27
N ILE A 213 58.93 9.87 -19.58
CA ILE A 213 59.94 9.33 -20.52
C ILE A 213 61.13 10.29 -20.66
N VAL A 214 60.90 11.61 -20.65
CA VAL A 214 61.97 12.62 -20.67
C VAL A 214 62.72 12.67 -19.33
N ALA A 215 62.06 12.36 -18.21
CA ALA A 215 62.69 12.20 -16.89
C ALA A 215 63.48 10.88 -16.77
N GLY A 216 63.18 9.87 -17.61
CA GLY A 216 63.76 8.53 -17.53
C GLY A 216 63.06 7.61 -16.54
N GLU A 217 61.81 7.92 -16.16
CA GLU A 217 61.01 7.17 -15.19
C GLU A 217 60.12 6.09 -15.85
N LEU A 218 60.04 6.06 -17.19
CA LEU A 218 59.31 5.07 -17.99
C LEU A 218 60.01 4.91 -19.37
N SER A 219 60.06 3.70 -19.95
CA SER A 219 60.49 3.51 -21.34
C SER A 219 59.30 3.57 -22.32
N PRO A 220 59.47 4.03 -23.57
CA PRO A 220 58.39 4.01 -24.57
C PRO A 220 57.79 2.62 -24.84
N GLU A 221 58.55 1.56 -24.60
CA GLU A 221 58.15 0.17 -24.72
C GLU A 221 57.25 -0.31 -23.56
N ASP A 222 57.27 0.39 -22.42
CA ASP A 222 56.51 0.09 -21.20
C ASP A 222 55.13 0.80 -21.15
N ILE A 223 54.69 1.41 -22.27
CA ILE A 223 53.38 2.09 -22.34
C ILE A 223 52.28 1.07 -22.63
N ASP A 224 51.60 0.62 -21.58
CA ASP A 224 50.40 -0.22 -21.63
C ASP A 224 49.13 0.53 -21.16
N GLU A 225 48.04 -0.21 -20.91
CA GLU A 225 46.78 0.37 -20.42
C GLU A 225 46.90 0.92 -18.99
N ASP A 226 47.68 0.28 -18.11
CA ASP A 226 47.91 0.72 -16.73
C ASP A 226 48.83 1.96 -16.68
N ALA A 227 49.80 2.04 -17.59
CA ALA A 227 50.58 3.25 -17.84
C ALA A 227 49.68 4.42 -18.24
N ILE A 228 48.66 4.22 -19.07
CA ILE A 228 47.69 5.28 -19.41
C ILE A 228 46.77 5.60 -18.23
N ILE A 229 46.21 4.60 -17.56
CA ILE A 229 45.28 4.77 -16.42
C ILE A 229 45.95 5.56 -15.28
N SER A 230 47.18 5.21 -14.93
CA SER A 230 47.97 5.87 -13.87
C SER A 230 48.22 7.36 -14.12
N ARG A 231 48.13 7.86 -15.36
CA ARG A 231 48.28 9.29 -15.71
C ARG A 231 46.96 10.03 -15.97
N LEU A 232 45.79 9.42 -15.75
CA LEU A 232 44.48 10.10 -15.76
C LEU A 232 44.35 11.08 -14.57
N TYR A 233 43.24 11.83 -14.45
CA TYR A 233 43.08 12.79 -13.34
C TYR A 233 42.83 12.11 -11.98
N GLN A 234 42.22 10.93 -11.97
CA GLN A 234 41.87 10.16 -10.77
C GLN A 234 42.14 8.67 -11.04
N PRO A 235 43.41 8.21 -10.94
CA PRO A 235 43.82 6.87 -11.38
C PRO A 235 43.30 5.73 -10.48
N ASP A 236 42.83 6.02 -9.26
CA ASP A 236 42.23 5.06 -8.34
C ASP A 236 40.71 4.87 -8.53
N LEU A 237 40.08 5.55 -9.49
CA LEU A 237 38.68 5.28 -9.85
C LEU A 237 38.59 4.03 -10.75
N PRO A 238 37.79 3.02 -10.41
CA PRO A 238 37.60 1.85 -11.27
C PRO A 238 36.85 2.20 -12.57
N PRO A 239 36.88 1.32 -13.58
CA PRO A 239 36.08 1.47 -14.79
C PRO A 239 34.59 1.71 -14.48
N VAL A 240 33.93 2.54 -15.30
CA VAL A 240 32.50 2.83 -15.19
C VAL A 240 31.72 1.59 -15.62
N ASP A 241 30.94 1.03 -14.70
CA ASP A 241 30.08 -0.13 -14.98
C ASP A 241 28.75 0.32 -15.61
N LEU A 242 28.21 1.48 -15.19
CA LEU A 242 26.94 2.05 -15.65
C LEU A 242 27.10 3.56 -15.90
N LEU A 243 26.65 4.04 -17.05
CA LEU A 243 26.60 5.46 -17.42
C LEU A 243 25.16 5.88 -17.73
N ILE A 244 24.63 6.78 -16.90
CA ILE A 244 23.31 7.41 -17.07
C ILE A 244 23.47 8.77 -17.75
N ARG A 245 22.65 9.08 -18.74
CA ARG A 245 22.45 10.46 -19.22
C ARG A 245 20.97 10.79 -19.36
N THR A 246 20.52 11.72 -18.55
CA THR A 246 19.17 12.31 -18.58
C THR A 246 18.87 13.01 -19.91
N SER A 247 17.59 13.29 -20.14
CA SER A 247 17.01 13.99 -21.29
C SER A 247 17.07 13.24 -22.62
N GLY A 248 17.08 11.90 -22.58
CA GLY A 248 16.87 11.01 -23.74
C GLY A 248 18.01 10.97 -24.75
N GLU A 249 19.08 11.73 -24.53
CA GLU A 249 20.09 11.98 -25.55
C GLU A 249 21.20 10.92 -25.58
N LYS A 250 21.10 10.03 -26.58
CA LYS A 250 21.86 8.79 -26.73
C LYS A 250 23.32 8.99 -27.19
N ARG A 251 24.14 9.64 -26.34
CA ARG A 251 25.62 9.73 -26.45
C ARG A 251 26.28 10.06 -25.11
N ILE A 252 27.50 9.55 -24.88
CA ILE A 252 28.30 9.75 -23.64
C ILE A 252 28.96 11.13 -23.50
N SER A 253 28.79 12.02 -24.48
CA SER A 253 29.16 13.46 -24.43
C SER A 253 30.53 13.83 -23.84
N ASN A 254 31.58 13.03 -24.12
CA ASN A 254 32.96 13.26 -23.66
C ASN A 254 33.17 13.11 -22.14
N LEU A 255 32.29 12.39 -21.42
CA LEU A 255 32.55 11.95 -20.04
C LEU A 255 33.44 10.69 -20.02
N LEU A 256 34.44 10.64 -19.13
CA LEU A 256 35.21 9.45 -18.72
C LEU A 256 35.50 8.45 -19.84
N LEU A 257 36.09 8.92 -20.95
CA LEU A 257 36.12 8.15 -22.20
C LEU A 257 36.89 6.83 -22.13
N TRP A 258 37.94 6.75 -21.31
CA TRP A 258 38.71 5.52 -21.12
C TRP A 258 37.98 4.58 -20.17
N GLN A 259 37.55 5.11 -19.03
CA GLN A 259 36.89 4.37 -17.97
C GLN A 259 35.52 3.83 -18.40
N SER A 260 34.86 4.46 -19.37
CA SER A 260 33.51 4.08 -19.86
C SER A 260 33.51 3.18 -21.10
N ALA A 261 34.66 2.61 -21.50
CA ALA A 261 34.77 1.81 -22.73
C ALA A 261 33.83 0.59 -22.77
N TYR A 262 33.52 0.02 -21.60
CA TYR A 262 32.62 -1.13 -21.43
C TYR A 262 31.39 -0.82 -20.56
N ALA A 263 31.09 0.46 -20.34
CA ALA A 263 29.95 0.88 -19.51
C ALA A 263 28.60 0.52 -20.16
N GLU A 264 27.67 0.01 -19.37
CA GLU A 264 26.27 -0.06 -19.81
C GLU A 264 25.68 1.35 -19.90
N LEU A 265 24.90 1.62 -20.95
CA LEU A 265 24.43 2.97 -21.27
C LEU A 265 22.91 3.09 -21.07
N HIS A 266 22.49 3.96 -20.15
CA HIS A 266 21.09 4.21 -19.82
C HIS A 266 20.71 5.67 -20.14
N PHE A 267 19.64 5.86 -20.92
CA PHE A 267 19.26 7.16 -21.50
C PHE A 267 17.78 7.51 -21.22
N PRO A 268 17.41 7.86 -19.98
CA PRO A 268 16.04 8.18 -19.63
C PRO A 268 15.63 9.56 -20.17
N ASP A 269 14.40 9.69 -20.66
CA ASP A 269 13.88 10.93 -21.24
C ASP A 269 13.65 12.04 -20.19
N ARG A 270 13.61 11.69 -18.90
CA ARG A 270 13.61 12.59 -17.73
C ARG A 270 14.65 13.69 -17.84
N LEU A 271 14.30 14.95 -17.62
CA LEU A 271 15.28 16.04 -17.50
C LEU A 271 15.88 16.04 -16.10
N TRP A 272 17.16 16.42 -15.94
CA TRP A 272 17.86 16.33 -14.64
C TRP A 272 17.13 16.99 -13.45
N PRO A 273 16.47 18.17 -13.55
CA PRO A 273 15.74 18.73 -12.42
C PRO A 273 14.54 17.88 -11.98
N ASP A 274 13.99 17.04 -12.86
CA ASP A 274 12.90 16.09 -12.58
C ASP A 274 13.40 14.65 -12.34
N PHE A 275 14.73 14.42 -12.35
CA PHE A 275 15.32 13.08 -12.17
C PHE A 275 15.36 12.75 -10.68
N THR A 276 14.53 11.80 -10.27
CA THR A 276 14.26 11.46 -8.88
C THR A 276 15.15 10.33 -8.37
N GLN A 277 14.97 10.00 -7.09
CA GLN A 277 15.52 8.81 -6.47
C GLN A 277 15.09 7.54 -7.20
N THR A 278 13.81 7.41 -7.56
CA THR A 278 13.24 6.25 -8.26
C THR A 278 13.91 6.02 -9.61
N ASP A 279 14.11 7.07 -10.41
CA ASP A 279 14.73 6.97 -11.74
C ASP A 279 16.21 6.47 -11.66
N LEU A 280 16.89 6.68 -10.54
CA LEU A 280 18.22 6.12 -10.27
C LEU A 280 18.14 4.65 -9.84
N ILE A 281 17.19 4.30 -8.97
CA ILE A 281 17.03 2.93 -8.48
C ILE A 281 16.69 1.99 -9.64
N GLU A 282 15.72 2.36 -10.48
CA GLU A 282 15.32 1.60 -11.68
C GLU A 282 16.52 1.35 -12.61
N ALA A 283 17.38 2.35 -12.80
CA ALA A 283 18.58 2.22 -13.62
C ALA A 283 19.64 1.27 -13.01
N VAL A 284 19.74 1.19 -11.68
CA VAL A 284 20.66 0.29 -10.96
C VAL A 284 20.09 -1.14 -10.89
N GLU A 285 18.79 -1.30 -10.65
CA GLU A 285 18.10 -2.59 -10.69
C GLU A 285 18.14 -3.20 -12.11
N THR A 286 17.88 -2.40 -13.15
CA THR A 286 18.00 -2.79 -14.57
C THR A 286 19.42 -3.27 -14.95
N TYR A 287 20.45 -2.69 -14.34
CA TYR A 287 21.84 -3.15 -14.50
C TYR A 287 22.10 -4.45 -13.70
N ALA A 288 21.58 -4.55 -12.48
CA ALA A 288 21.81 -5.69 -11.60
C ALA A 288 21.16 -6.99 -12.11
N ASP A 289 20.00 -6.91 -12.78
CA ASP A 289 19.23 -8.06 -13.30
C ASP A 289 19.71 -8.62 -14.65
N ARG A 290 20.84 -8.14 -15.18
CA ARG A 290 21.42 -8.66 -16.43
C ARG A 290 22.34 -9.85 -16.18
N ASP A 291 22.12 -10.94 -16.91
CA ASP A 291 23.00 -12.11 -16.98
C ASP A 291 24.34 -11.73 -17.64
N ARG A 292 25.36 -11.44 -16.82
CA ARG A 292 26.62 -10.80 -17.25
C ARG A 292 27.59 -11.80 -17.90
N ARG A 293 27.33 -12.16 -19.16
CA ARG A 293 28.19 -13.05 -19.96
C ARG A 293 29.51 -12.40 -20.39
N PHE A 294 30.47 -12.33 -19.47
CA PHE A 294 31.85 -11.90 -19.71
C PHE A 294 32.67 -12.96 -20.48
N GLY A 295 32.23 -13.33 -21.69
CA GLY A 295 33.00 -14.08 -22.70
C GLY A 295 33.32 -15.56 -22.41
N GLY A 296 33.32 -16.01 -21.16
CA GLY A 296 33.59 -17.40 -20.77
C GLY A 296 32.33 -18.23 -20.60
N ALA A 297 32.20 -19.31 -21.37
CA ALA A 297 31.20 -20.36 -21.15
C ALA A 297 31.79 -21.50 -20.30
N VAL A 298 30.98 -22.09 -19.41
CA VAL A 298 31.33 -23.27 -18.62
C VAL A 298 30.12 -24.20 -18.59
N ASP A 299 30.30 -25.44 -19.07
CA ASP A 299 29.26 -26.47 -19.03
C ASP A 299 29.07 -27.06 -17.62
N GLN A 300 27.85 -27.48 -17.30
CA GLN A 300 27.53 -28.12 -16.00
C GLN A 300 27.49 -29.65 -16.09
N HIS A 301 27.90 -30.31 -15.01
CA HIS A 301 27.63 -31.73 -14.74
C HIS A 301 27.05 -31.87 -13.31
N PRO A 302 26.12 -32.82 -13.07
CA PRO A 302 25.32 -32.85 -11.84
C PRO A 302 25.89 -33.73 -10.72
N GLY A 303 25.65 -33.32 -9.47
CA GLY A 303 25.63 -34.20 -8.29
C GLY A 303 26.51 -33.78 -7.12
N GLU A 304 25.92 -33.19 -6.07
CA GLU A 304 25.79 -33.76 -4.71
C GLU A 304 25.17 -32.73 -3.73
N ASP A 305 24.43 -33.21 -2.72
CA ASP A 305 23.61 -32.37 -1.83
C ASP A 305 24.39 -31.75 -0.65
N THR A 306 24.16 -30.46 -0.38
CA THR A 306 24.21 -29.92 0.99
C THR A 306 23.17 -28.80 1.17
N THR A 307 22.39 -28.84 2.26
CA THR A 307 21.37 -27.82 2.60
C THR A 307 21.77 -27.00 3.83
N PRO A 308 21.56 -25.68 3.76
CA PRO A 308 21.06 -24.90 4.88
C PRO A 308 19.72 -24.22 4.54
N ALA A 309 18.94 -23.85 5.54
CA ALA A 309 17.59 -23.30 5.36
C ALA A 309 17.55 -21.77 5.20
N GLY A 310 16.50 -21.25 4.56
CA GLY A 310 15.98 -19.91 4.88
C GLY A 310 15.72 -18.92 3.73
N THR A 311 16.02 -19.25 2.47
CA THR A 311 15.73 -18.35 1.34
C THR A 311 14.25 -18.40 0.94
N VAL A 312 13.54 -17.28 1.03
CA VAL A 312 12.23 -17.10 0.39
C VAL A 312 12.45 -16.90 -1.10
N GLU A 313 12.13 -17.90 -1.91
CA GLU A 313 12.22 -17.77 -3.37
C GLU A 313 11.18 -16.78 -3.90
N HIS A 314 11.61 -15.84 -4.74
CA HIS A 314 10.72 -15.20 -5.70
C HIS A 314 10.30 -16.23 -6.74
N ARG A 315 9.24 -17.00 -6.43
CA ARG A 315 8.63 -17.94 -7.36
C ARG A 315 8.11 -17.15 -8.57
N PRO A 316 8.64 -17.35 -9.79
CA PRO A 316 8.11 -16.68 -10.96
C PRO A 316 6.66 -17.10 -11.19
N VAL A 317 5.86 -16.23 -11.83
CA VAL A 317 4.50 -16.57 -12.26
C VAL A 317 4.52 -17.93 -12.96
N PRO A 318 3.75 -18.93 -12.50
CA PRO A 318 3.81 -20.25 -13.08
C PRO A 318 3.30 -20.19 -14.53
N ARG A 319 4.25 -20.22 -15.48
CA ARG A 319 4.01 -20.74 -16.83
C ARG A 319 3.15 -22.00 -16.67
N ALA A 320 1.98 -22.00 -17.30
CA ALA A 320 0.89 -22.97 -17.09
C ALA A 320 1.42 -24.34 -16.68
N ALA A 321 1.12 -24.73 -15.43
CA ALA A 321 1.78 -25.85 -14.76
C ALA A 321 1.72 -27.12 -15.63
N GLU A 322 2.80 -27.90 -15.63
CA GLU A 322 2.77 -29.20 -16.29
C GLU A 322 1.62 -30.03 -15.70
N PRO A 323 0.77 -30.66 -16.53
CA PRO A 323 -0.48 -31.24 -16.08
C PRO A 323 -0.22 -32.37 -15.09
N ILE A 324 -0.45 -32.08 -13.81
CA ILE A 324 -0.31 -33.02 -12.71
C ILE A 324 -1.24 -34.21 -12.96
N ALA A 325 -0.68 -35.42 -12.82
CA ALA A 325 -1.40 -36.65 -13.09
C ALA A 325 -2.70 -36.72 -12.24
N PRO A 326 -3.87 -36.99 -12.84
CA PRO A 326 -5.13 -37.03 -12.10
C PRO A 326 -5.08 -38.02 -10.95
N THR A 327 -5.48 -37.57 -9.75
CA THR A 327 -5.55 -38.40 -8.53
C THR A 327 -6.59 -39.52 -8.62
N GLY A 328 -7.54 -39.41 -9.57
CA GLY A 328 -8.73 -40.26 -9.66
C GLY A 328 -9.78 -39.99 -8.57
N LYS A 329 -9.50 -39.08 -7.63
CA LYS A 329 -10.37 -38.73 -6.50
C LYS A 329 -11.39 -37.68 -6.89
N ARG A 330 -12.65 -37.90 -6.51
CA ARG A 330 -13.75 -36.95 -6.77
C ARG A 330 -14.06 -36.14 -5.51
N VAL A 331 -14.08 -34.81 -5.64
CA VAL A 331 -14.43 -33.88 -4.57
C VAL A 331 -15.70 -33.10 -4.93
N ALA A 332 -16.67 -33.08 -4.03
CA ALA A 332 -17.82 -32.17 -4.13
C ALA A 332 -17.54 -30.90 -3.33
N ILE A 333 -17.74 -29.74 -3.96
CA ILE A 333 -17.71 -28.44 -3.29
C ILE A 333 -19.13 -27.90 -3.28
N LEU A 334 -19.63 -27.52 -2.10
CA LEU A 334 -20.98 -26.97 -1.93
C LEU A 334 -20.88 -25.45 -1.80
N GLY A 335 -21.50 -24.71 -2.72
CA GLY A 335 -21.42 -23.25 -2.86
C GLY A 335 -20.30 -22.79 -3.79
N ALA A 336 -20.58 -21.81 -4.65
CA ALA A 336 -19.65 -21.22 -5.61
C ALA A 336 -19.30 -19.74 -5.32
N GLY A 337 -19.39 -19.32 -4.05
CA GLY A 337 -18.78 -18.07 -3.58
C GLY A 337 -17.25 -18.14 -3.53
N ILE A 338 -16.59 -17.06 -3.07
CA ILE A 338 -15.12 -16.94 -3.00
C ILE A 338 -14.47 -18.19 -2.38
N ALA A 339 -14.99 -18.71 -1.26
CA ALA A 339 -14.46 -19.91 -0.63
C ALA A 339 -14.54 -21.16 -1.54
N GLY A 340 -15.66 -21.34 -2.25
CA GLY A 340 -15.86 -22.46 -3.17
C GLY A 340 -14.95 -22.39 -4.39
N LEU A 341 -14.81 -21.21 -5.00
CA LEU A 341 -13.92 -20.98 -6.15
C LEU A 341 -12.43 -21.12 -5.76
N SER A 342 -12.08 -20.72 -4.53
CA SER A 342 -10.72 -20.88 -3.98
C SER A 342 -10.38 -22.35 -3.71
N ALA A 343 -11.28 -23.09 -3.07
CA ALA A 343 -11.11 -24.53 -2.88
C ALA A 343 -11.07 -25.30 -4.22
N ALA A 344 -11.89 -24.88 -5.20
CA ALA A 344 -11.88 -25.47 -6.54
C ALA A 344 -10.55 -25.26 -7.25
N LEU A 345 -9.95 -24.07 -7.16
CA LEU A 345 -8.65 -23.78 -7.78
C LEU A 345 -7.55 -24.65 -7.18
N GLU A 346 -7.40 -24.62 -5.85
CA GLU A 346 -6.33 -25.35 -5.17
C GLU A 346 -6.45 -26.89 -5.37
N LEU A 347 -7.66 -27.43 -5.48
CA LEU A 347 -7.87 -28.87 -5.74
C LEU A 347 -7.67 -29.24 -7.21
N ALA A 348 -8.14 -28.43 -8.16
CA ALA A 348 -7.97 -28.69 -9.59
C ALA A 348 -6.51 -28.56 -10.03
N GLU A 349 -5.78 -27.55 -9.54
CA GLU A 349 -4.32 -27.42 -9.72
C GLU A 349 -3.55 -28.64 -9.18
N ARG A 350 -4.13 -29.41 -8.26
CA ARG A 350 -3.54 -30.63 -7.66
C ARG A 350 -4.14 -31.93 -8.22
N GLY A 351 -4.86 -31.88 -9.33
CA GLY A 351 -5.33 -33.05 -10.07
C GLY A 351 -6.52 -33.80 -9.44
N TYR A 352 -7.29 -33.16 -8.54
CA TYR A 352 -8.57 -33.70 -8.06
C TYR A 352 -9.70 -33.41 -9.06
N ALA A 353 -10.62 -34.36 -9.23
CA ALA A 353 -11.82 -34.16 -10.05
C ALA A 353 -12.90 -33.43 -9.23
N VAL A 354 -13.08 -32.14 -9.50
CA VAL A 354 -13.95 -31.26 -8.70
C VAL A 354 -15.31 -31.04 -9.39
N THR A 355 -16.40 -31.28 -8.65
CA THR A 355 -17.74 -30.77 -8.99
C THR A 355 -18.14 -29.69 -7.97
N VAL A 356 -18.43 -28.48 -8.44
CA VAL A 356 -18.96 -27.36 -7.62
C VAL A 356 -20.48 -27.28 -7.81
N TYR A 357 -21.23 -27.32 -6.72
CA TYR A 357 -22.69 -27.19 -6.68
C TYR A 357 -23.10 -25.79 -6.20
N GLU A 358 -23.98 -25.11 -6.93
CA GLU A 358 -24.48 -23.78 -6.59
C GLU A 358 -25.98 -23.69 -6.87
N ARG A 359 -26.75 -23.14 -5.92
CA ARG A 359 -28.22 -23.07 -6.00
C ARG A 359 -28.67 -21.99 -6.98
N HIS A 360 -28.00 -20.83 -6.98
CA HIS A 360 -28.43 -19.66 -7.75
C HIS A 360 -27.48 -19.36 -8.92
N GLU A 361 -26.37 -18.68 -8.63
CA GLU A 361 -25.45 -18.09 -9.61
C GLU A 361 -24.02 -18.14 -9.05
N LEU A 362 -23.04 -18.31 -9.94
CA LEU A 362 -21.62 -18.42 -9.55
C LEU A 362 -21.09 -17.09 -8.99
N GLY A 363 -20.06 -17.15 -8.14
CA GLY A 363 -19.52 -15.99 -7.41
C GLY A 363 -20.28 -15.65 -6.11
N GLY A 364 -21.50 -16.17 -5.93
CA GLY A 364 -22.26 -16.03 -4.69
C GLY A 364 -22.50 -14.57 -4.30
N LYS A 365 -22.08 -14.18 -3.08
CA LYS A 365 -22.19 -12.79 -2.57
C LYS A 365 -21.24 -11.80 -3.24
N ALA A 366 -20.16 -12.27 -3.87
CA ALA A 366 -19.16 -11.40 -4.49
C ALA A 366 -19.53 -10.98 -5.93
N ARG A 367 -20.49 -11.65 -6.56
CA ARG A 367 -20.85 -11.41 -7.96
C ARG A 367 -21.51 -10.05 -8.20
N SER A 368 -21.34 -9.56 -9.42
CA SER A 368 -22.15 -8.47 -9.97
C SER A 368 -23.56 -8.97 -10.29
N ILE A 369 -24.55 -8.07 -10.26
CA ILE A 369 -25.95 -8.41 -10.50
C ILE A 369 -26.51 -7.41 -11.53
N PRO A 370 -26.94 -7.86 -12.73
CA PRO A 370 -27.44 -6.94 -13.76
C PRO A 370 -28.78 -6.34 -13.35
N ALA A 371 -28.86 -5.02 -13.29
CA ALA A 371 -30.06 -4.28 -12.91
C ALA A 371 -31.21 -4.55 -13.92
N PRO A 372 -32.39 -5.03 -13.46
CA PRO A 372 -33.48 -5.43 -14.33
C PRO A 372 -33.86 -4.39 -15.39
N GLY A 373 -34.09 -4.84 -16.62
CA GLY A 373 -34.47 -4.00 -17.77
C GLY A 373 -33.36 -3.11 -18.35
N SER A 374 -32.34 -2.76 -17.58
CA SER A 374 -31.24 -1.90 -18.05
C SER A 374 -29.94 -2.65 -18.37
N GLY A 375 -29.62 -3.70 -17.61
CA GLY A 375 -28.32 -4.38 -17.70
C GLY A 375 -27.15 -3.62 -17.04
N LEU A 376 -27.43 -2.50 -16.36
CA LEU A 376 -26.42 -1.76 -15.60
C LEU A 376 -25.87 -2.65 -14.46
N PRO A 377 -24.56 -2.63 -14.17
CA PRO A 377 -23.95 -3.52 -13.19
C PRO A 377 -24.21 -3.04 -11.76
N GLY A 378 -25.04 -3.78 -11.04
CA GLY A 378 -25.16 -3.71 -9.58
C GLY A 378 -24.24 -4.70 -8.87
N GLU A 379 -24.21 -4.62 -7.54
CA GLU A 379 -23.41 -5.47 -6.66
C GLU A 379 -24.18 -5.74 -5.36
N HIS A 380 -23.86 -6.81 -4.63
CA HIS A 380 -24.32 -7.00 -3.23
C HIS A 380 -23.70 -5.95 -2.27
N GLY A 381 -22.66 -5.25 -2.72
CA GLY A 381 -21.99 -4.11 -2.09
C GLY A 381 -20.66 -3.85 -2.81
N PHE A 382 -20.09 -2.65 -2.71
CA PHE A 382 -18.78 -2.38 -3.32
C PHE A 382 -17.68 -3.33 -2.79
N ARG A 383 -16.65 -3.58 -3.60
CA ARG A 383 -15.53 -4.45 -3.25
C ARG A 383 -14.28 -3.61 -3.03
N PHE A 384 -13.57 -3.85 -1.93
CA PHE A 384 -12.27 -3.26 -1.64
C PHE A 384 -11.28 -4.33 -1.18
N PHE A 385 -9.99 -4.05 -1.40
CA PHE A 385 -8.89 -5.01 -1.30
C PHE A 385 -7.72 -4.40 -0.50
N PRO A 386 -7.83 -4.36 0.84
CA PRO A 386 -6.81 -3.82 1.72
C PRO A 386 -5.42 -4.41 1.48
N GLY A 387 -4.37 -3.65 1.78
CA GLY A 387 -3.00 -4.13 1.64
C GLY A 387 -2.70 -5.41 2.41
N PHE A 388 -3.35 -5.63 3.57
CA PHE A 388 -3.17 -6.83 4.38
C PHE A 388 -3.89 -8.08 3.83
N TYR A 389 -4.55 -8.02 2.67
CA TYR A 389 -5.07 -9.22 1.99
C TYR A 389 -3.92 -9.96 1.26
N GLN A 390 -3.54 -11.12 1.77
CA GLN A 390 -2.43 -11.93 1.28
C GLN A 390 -2.91 -13.12 0.44
N ASN A 391 -3.99 -13.78 0.87
CA ASN A 391 -4.48 -15.04 0.33
C ASN A 391 -5.31 -14.80 -0.94
N LEU A 392 -6.28 -13.88 -0.91
CA LEU A 392 -7.10 -13.57 -2.08
C LEU A 392 -6.27 -12.93 -3.19
N THR A 393 -5.33 -12.05 -2.86
CA THR A 393 -4.49 -11.36 -3.84
C THR A 393 -3.48 -12.32 -4.50
N ASP A 394 -2.94 -13.32 -3.80
CA ASP A 394 -2.18 -14.43 -4.41
C ASP A 394 -3.05 -15.26 -5.38
N THR A 395 -4.31 -15.53 -5.02
CA THR A 395 -5.26 -16.19 -5.95
C THR A 395 -5.51 -15.33 -7.19
N MET A 396 -5.70 -14.01 -7.04
CA MET A 396 -5.88 -13.07 -8.16
C MET A 396 -4.67 -13.04 -9.11
N ARG A 397 -3.44 -13.20 -8.58
CA ARG A 397 -2.21 -13.28 -9.40
C ARG A 397 -2.13 -14.54 -10.27
N ARG A 398 -2.85 -15.62 -9.92
CA ARG A 398 -2.89 -16.87 -10.70
C ARG A 398 -3.99 -16.91 -11.76
N ILE A 399 -5.10 -16.20 -11.56
CA ILE A 399 -6.24 -16.19 -12.50
C ILE A 399 -5.85 -15.38 -13.76
N PRO A 400 -5.76 -15.99 -14.95
CA PRO A 400 -5.31 -15.28 -16.14
C PRO A 400 -6.31 -14.20 -16.60
N PHE A 401 -5.80 -13.04 -17.02
CA PHE A 401 -6.60 -11.97 -17.62
C PHE A 401 -5.90 -11.42 -18.87
N PRO A 402 -6.60 -11.21 -20.02
CA PRO A 402 -5.96 -10.76 -21.25
C PRO A 402 -5.30 -9.38 -21.13
N GLY A 403 -3.98 -9.31 -21.37
CA GLY A 403 -3.19 -8.08 -21.32
C GLY A 403 -2.49 -7.82 -19.98
N ASN A 404 -2.88 -8.53 -18.91
CA ASN A 404 -2.30 -8.38 -17.58
C ASN A 404 -1.11 -9.33 -17.39
N GLN A 405 -0.10 -8.90 -16.64
CA GLN A 405 1.08 -9.71 -16.31
C GLN A 405 0.87 -10.55 -15.05
N ASN A 406 0.15 -10.00 -14.07
CA ASN A 406 -0.18 -10.63 -12.79
C ASN A 406 -1.67 -11.00 -12.74
N GLY A 407 -2.24 -11.47 -13.85
CA GLY A 407 -3.62 -11.99 -13.88
C GLY A 407 -4.67 -10.95 -13.51
N THR A 408 -5.70 -11.34 -12.76
CA THR A 408 -6.75 -10.42 -12.29
C THR A 408 -6.27 -9.46 -11.19
N TRP A 409 -5.07 -9.63 -10.63
CA TRP A 409 -4.53 -8.68 -9.65
C TRP A 409 -4.22 -7.30 -10.27
N ASP A 410 -3.76 -7.24 -11.52
CA ASP A 410 -3.54 -5.98 -12.24
C ASP A 410 -4.86 -5.22 -12.56
N ASN A 411 -6.03 -5.80 -12.26
CA ASN A 411 -7.31 -5.09 -12.33
C ASN A 411 -7.63 -4.27 -11.07
N LEU A 412 -6.76 -4.28 -10.05
CA LEU A 412 -6.87 -3.44 -8.86
C LEU A 412 -6.29 -2.04 -9.11
N VAL A 413 -6.95 -1.01 -8.57
CA VAL A 413 -6.52 0.39 -8.60
C VAL A 413 -6.53 0.94 -7.18
N ASP A 414 -5.47 1.66 -6.82
CA ASP A 414 -5.29 2.27 -5.51
C ASP A 414 -6.34 3.34 -5.21
N THR A 415 -6.87 3.36 -3.99
CA THR A 415 -7.57 4.54 -3.45
C THR A 415 -6.55 5.46 -2.76
N SER A 416 -6.87 6.73 -2.56
CA SER A 416 -5.95 7.72 -1.97
C SER A 416 -6.52 8.51 -0.80
N ALA A 417 -7.84 8.43 -0.56
CA ALA A 417 -8.45 9.00 0.63
C ALA A 417 -9.81 8.37 0.97
N TYR A 418 -10.14 8.40 2.26
CA TYR A 418 -11.46 8.13 2.83
C TYR A 418 -12.13 9.45 3.21
N LEU A 419 -13.46 9.53 3.10
CA LEU A 419 -14.25 10.70 3.50
C LEU A 419 -15.33 10.32 4.53
N GLY A 420 -15.19 10.78 5.77
CA GLY A 420 -16.27 10.78 6.74
C GLY A 420 -17.12 12.05 6.60
N ALA A 421 -18.18 11.98 5.80
CA ALA A 421 -19.12 13.07 5.57
C ALA A 421 -20.17 13.16 6.71
N ARG A 422 -20.65 14.36 7.03
CA ARG A 422 -21.55 14.60 8.18
C ARG A 422 -22.74 15.50 7.87
N ALA A 423 -23.93 15.15 8.38
CA ALA A 423 -25.15 15.93 8.18
C ALA A 423 -25.42 16.95 9.30
N ASP A 424 -24.89 16.75 10.52
CA ASP A 424 -25.14 17.61 11.68
C ASP A 424 -24.40 18.98 11.70
N GLY A 425 -23.67 19.32 10.63
CA GLY A 425 -22.92 20.57 10.51
C GLY A 425 -21.50 20.53 11.08
N THR A 426 -21.07 19.42 11.68
CA THR A 426 -19.65 19.15 11.96
C THR A 426 -18.88 19.05 10.64
N PRO A 427 -17.68 19.65 10.49
CA PRO A 427 -16.89 19.51 9.25
C PRO A 427 -16.60 18.06 8.86
N ASP A 428 -16.52 17.78 7.55
CA ASP A 428 -16.15 16.46 7.03
C ASP A 428 -14.73 16.06 7.45
N ALA A 429 -14.52 14.79 7.80
CA ALA A 429 -13.20 14.24 8.10
C ALA A 429 -12.64 13.47 6.90
N MET A 430 -11.76 14.11 6.13
CA MET A 430 -10.97 13.41 5.09
C MET A 430 -9.73 12.75 5.72
N ILE A 431 -9.62 11.43 5.59
CA ILE A 431 -8.44 10.66 5.99
C ILE A 431 -7.70 10.31 4.70
N PRO A 432 -6.61 11.03 4.34
CA PRO A 432 -5.80 10.62 3.20
C PRO A 432 -5.13 9.27 3.51
N PHE A 433 -5.31 8.30 2.62
CA PHE A 433 -4.45 7.11 2.55
C PHE A 433 -3.13 7.55 1.93
N LEU A 434 -2.37 8.35 2.69
CA LEU A 434 -1.15 9.01 2.25
C LEU A 434 -0.24 7.97 1.57
N PRO A 435 -0.12 7.99 0.23
CA PRO A 435 0.90 7.19 -0.40
C PRO A 435 2.20 7.77 0.10
N ASP A 436 2.98 6.93 0.79
CA ASP A 436 4.43 7.08 0.79
C ASP A 436 4.93 8.34 1.58
N SER A 437 4.07 8.99 2.38
CA SER A 437 4.43 10.18 3.17
C SER A 437 5.34 9.88 4.37
N PRO A 438 6.33 10.74 4.70
CA PRO A 438 7.13 10.57 5.91
C PRO A 438 6.35 10.82 7.19
N LEU A 439 5.98 9.73 7.85
CA LEU A 439 5.93 9.73 9.30
C LEU A 439 7.35 10.02 9.85
N PRO A 440 7.55 11.02 10.74
CA PRO A 440 8.88 11.49 11.15
C PRO A 440 9.72 10.44 11.89
N PRO A 441 11.06 10.65 11.99
CA PRO A 441 12.00 10.07 12.95
C PRO A 441 11.41 9.17 14.05
N ALA A 442 10.67 9.81 14.97
CA ALA A 442 10.12 9.21 16.19
C ALA A 442 8.98 8.20 15.98
N VAL A 443 8.43 8.06 14.77
CA VAL A 443 7.31 7.14 14.45
C VAL A 443 7.81 5.81 13.86
N TYR A 444 9.07 5.73 13.44
CA TYR A 444 9.68 4.46 13.00
C TYR A 444 9.82 3.48 14.17
N SER A 445 10.12 3.98 15.37
CA SER A 445 9.97 3.28 16.64
C SER A 445 8.55 3.52 17.17
N PHE A 446 7.60 2.68 16.76
CA PHE A 446 6.18 2.81 17.12
C PHE A 446 5.90 2.30 18.54
N THR A 447 6.54 2.96 19.53
CA THR A 447 6.41 2.65 20.95
C THR A 447 5.00 2.97 21.47
N PRO A 448 4.55 2.38 22.60
CA PRO A 448 3.27 2.72 23.20
C PRO A 448 3.08 4.23 23.46
N ASP A 449 4.12 4.95 23.86
CA ASP A 449 4.04 6.39 24.13
C ASP A 449 3.83 7.21 22.84
N THR A 450 4.55 6.87 21.77
CA THR A 450 4.42 7.57 20.48
C THR A 450 3.10 7.24 19.79
N ALA A 451 2.67 5.99 19.85
CA ALA A 451 1.34 5.55 19.43
C ALA A 451 0.22 6.27 20.21
N THR A 452 0.34 6.38 21.55
CA THR A 452 -0.61 7.11 22.39
C THR A 452 -0.74 8.56 21.92
N ALA A 453 0.39 9.24 21.73
CA ALA A 453 0.42 10.64 21.33
C ALA A 453 -0.21 10.86 19.95
N ILE A 454 0.08 10.00 18.98
CA ILE A 454 -0.48 10.09 17.61
C ILE A 454 -2.00 9.86 17.63
N ILE A 455 -2.48 8.77 18.25
CA ILE A 455 -3.92 8.44 18.26
C ILE A 455 -4.72 9.50 19.00
N SER A 456 -4.24 9.95 20.16
CA SER A 456 -4.92 10.99 20.95
C SER A 456 -4.98 12.33 20.19
N TYR A 457 -3.87 12.73 19.55
CA TYR A 457 -3.79 13.98 18.77
C TYR A 457 -4.71 13.96 17.55
N LEU A 458 -4.78 12.84 16.82
CA LEU A 458 -5.68 12.71 15.67
C LEU A 458 -7.15 12.75 16.11
N ALA A 459 -7.51 12.06 17.20
CA ALA A 459 -8.87 12.04 17.71
C ALA A 459 -9.34 13.41 18.23
N SER A 460 -8.50 14.16 18.95
CA SER A 460 -8.85 15.50 19.42
C SER A 460 -8.83 16.54 18.30
N THR A 461 -7.85 16.51 17.40
CA THR A 461 -7.65 17.55 16.36
C THR A 461 -8.55 17.37 15.13
N ILE A 462 -8.80 16.12 14.70
CA ILE A 462 -9.63 15.85 13.51
C ILE A 462 -11.07 15.60 13.93
N SER A 463 -11.27 14.71 14.91
CA SER A 463 -12.61 14.24 15.30
C SER A 463 -13.23 14.99 16.48
N HIS A 464 -12.54 16.01 17.02
CA HIS A 464 -13.04 16.90 18.08
C HIS A 464 -13.47 16.16 19.36
N VAL A 465 -12.83 15.01 19.64
CA VAL A 465 -13.01 14.24 20.88
C VAL A 465 -12.30 14.96 22.04
N PRO A 466 -12.89 15.05 23.25
CA PRO A 466 -12.21 15.56 24.45
C PRO A 466 -10.83 14.91 24.67
N GLU A 467 -9.82 15.68 25.10
CA GLU A 467 -8.43 15.20 25.16
C GLU A 467 -8.22 14.02 26.12
N ASP A 468 -9.01 13.98 27.20
CA ASP A 468 -9.05 12.93 28.20
C ASP A 468 -9.72 11.64 27.67
N GLU A 469 -10.84 11.76 26.97
CA GLU A 469 -11.49 10.64 26.27
C GLU A 469 -10.63 10.11 25.11
N ALA A 470 -9.95 11.00 24.37
CA ALA A 470 -9.02 10.65 23.31
C ALA A 470 -7.82 9.86 23.84
N LEU A 471 -7.28 10.25 25.01
CA LEU A 471 -6.23 9.52 25.72
C LEU A 471 -6.73 8.17 26.28
N PHE A 472 -7.96 8.10 26.77
CA PHE A 472 -8.59 6.84 27.19
C PHE A 472 -8.71 5.87 26.01
N GLY A 473 -9.25 6.34 24.88
CA GLY A 473 -9.36 5.57 23.64
C GLY A 473 -8.01 5.05 23.17
N ALA A 474 -7.02 5.93 23.01
CA ALA A 474 -5.66 5.55 22.59
C ALA A 474 -5.04 4.46 23.49
N ARG A 475 -5.28 4.52 24.81
CA ARG A 475 -4.82 3.48 25.76
C ARG A 475 -5.59 2.17 25.63
N LYS A 476 -6.89 2.17 25.32
CA LYS A 476 -7.64 0.93 25.02
C LYS A 476 -7.10 0.25 23.76
N PHE A 477 -6.80 0.97 22.69
CA PHE A 477 -6.12 0.39 21.51
C PHE A 477 -4.78 -0.25 21.86
N LEU A 478 -3.95 0.44 22.64
CA LEU A 478 -2.67 -0.09 23.08
C LEU A 478 -2.79 -1.27 24.05
N ALA A 479 -3.83 -1.29 24.89
CA ALA A 479 -4.15 -2.45 25.72
C ALA A 479 -4.48 -3.67 24.85
N TYR A 480 -5.26 -3.50 23.77
CA TYR A 480 -5.55 -4.58 22.84
C TYR A 480 -4.31 -5.02 22.03
N TRP A 481 -3.53 -4.10 21.46
CA TRP A 481 -2.32 -4.44 20.70
C TRP A 481 -1.26 -5.13 21.56
N ALA A 482 -1.06 -4.69 22.80
CA ALA A 482 -0.17 -5.32 23.77
C ALA A 482 -0.71 -6.61 24.40
N SER A 483 -1.99 -6.95 24.22
CA SER A 483 -2.56 -8.17 24.79
C SER A 483 -2.06 -9.43 24.08
N CYS A 484 -1.77 -10.45 24.88
CA CYS A 484 -1.48 -11.80 24.40
C CYS A 484 -2.72 -12.47 23.78
N ASP A 485 -2.50 -13.47 22.93
CA ASP A 485 -3.60 -14.15 22.23
C ASP A 485 -4.52 -14.93 23.19
N GLU A 486 -3.96 -15.41 24.32
CA GLU A 486 -4.72 -16.01 25.43
C GLU A 486 -5.73 -15.02 26.04
N ARG A 487 -5.38 -13.73 26.19
CA ARG A 487 -6.30 -12.68 26.64
C ARG A 487 -7.21 -12.20 25.51
N ARG A 488 -6.70 -12.05 24.28
CA ARG A 488 -7.50 -11.65 23.11
C ARG A 488 -8.68 -12.61 22.90
N LEU A 489 -8.44 -13.91 22.96
CA LEU A 489 -9.47 -14.95 22.82
C LEU A 489 -10.24 -15.22 24.12
N GLY A 490 -9.58 -15.23 25.28
CA GLY A 490 -10.20 -15.61 26.55
C GLY A 490 -10.95 -14.49 27.27
N GLN A 491 -10.63 -13.22 26.99
CA GLN A 491 -11.26 -12.05 27.60
C GLN A 491 -11.87 -11.11 26.56
N TRP A 492 -11.09 -10.61 25.60
CA TRP A 492 -11.57 -9.53 24.71
C TRP A 492 -12.60 -10.01 23.68
N ASP A 493 -12.45 -11.20 23.11
CA ASP A 493 -13.50 -11.80 22.29
C ASP A 493 -14.84 -11.94 23.03
N LYS A 494 -14.83 -11.99 24.38
CA LYS A 494 -16.02 -12.26 25.19
C LYS A 494 -16.83 -11.01 25.56
N ILE A 495 -16.43 -9.82 25.09
CA ILE A 495 -17.14 -8.54 25.30
C ILE A 495 -17.31 -7.74 24.01
N SER A 496 -18.33 -6.88 23.93
CA SER A 496 -18.52 -6.02 22.75
C SER A 496 -17.45 -4.92 22.67
N TRP A 497 -17.23 -4.39 21.47
CA TRP A 497 -16.33 -3.25 21.28
C TRP A 497 -16.80 -2.00 22.06
N ASN A 498 -18.12 -1.78 22.15
CA ASN A 498 -18.70 -0.74 23.01
C ASN A 498 -18.33 -0.96 24.48
N ASP A 499 -18.54 -2.17 25.03
CA ASP A 499 -18.17 -2.53 26.41
C ASP A 499 -16.68 -2.26 26.67
N PHE A 500 -15.81 -2.71 25.77
CA PHE A 500 -14.35 -2.54 25.88
C PHE A 500 -13.94 -1.07 25.95
N LEU A 501 -14.60 -0.20 25.18
CA LEU A 501 -14.37 1.24 25.19
C LEU A 501 -15.18 2.00 26.28
N ASN A 502 -16.12 1.35 26.97
CA ASN A 502 -17.16 2.00 27.77
C ASN A 502 -17.91 3.12 27.01
N ALA A 503 -18.13 2.99 25.69
CA ALA A 503 -18.50 4.14 24.85
C ALA A 503 -19.85 4.77 25.25
N ASP A 504 -20.79 3.99 25.78
CA ASP A 504 -22.05 4.46 26.41
C ASP A 504 -21.86 5.55 27.50
N LYS A 505 -20.68 5.65 28.12
CA LYS A 505 -20.35 6.63 29.18
C LYS A 505 -19.57 7.85 28.66
N MET A 506 -19.13 7.82 27.40
CA MET A 506 -18.28 8.83 26.77
C MET A 506 -19.11 9.79 25.91
N SER A 507 -18.50 10.89 25.45
CA SER A 507 -19.15 11.84 24.56
C SER A 507 -19.66 11.22 23.25
N VAL A 508 -20.66 11.85 22.64
CA VAL A 508 -21.18 11.50 21.31
C VAL A 508 -20.07 11.58 20.25
N GLN A 509 -19.10 12.49 20.43
CA GLN A 509 -17.90 12.63 19.61
C GLN A 509 -16.99 11.39 19.73
N PHE A 510 -16.72 10.91 20.96
CA PHE A 510 -15.98 9.67 21.17
C PHE A 510 -16.69 8.46 20.57
N GLN A 511 -18.00 8.30 20.84
CA GLN A 511 -18.82 7.21 20.29
C GLN A 511 -18.74 7.17 18.76
N ARG A 512 -18.98 8.29 18.08
CA ARG A 512 -18.90 8.41 16.62
C ARG A 512 -17.49 8.19 16.06
N SER A 513 -16.44 8.42 16.84
CA SER A 513 -15.04 8.33 16.39
C SER A 513 -14.44 6.94 16.60
N PHE A 514 -14.49 6.43 17.83
CA PHE A 514 -13.82 5.20 18.23
C PHE A 514 -14.73 3.97 18.26
N ALA A 515 -16.02 4.11 18.55
CA ALA A 515 -16.95 2.98 18.56
C ALA A 515 -17.58 2.75 17.17
N ASP A 516 -18.33 3.72 16.66
CA ASP A 516 -19.07 3.59 15.41
C ASP A 516 -18.21 3.81 14.17
N GLY A 517 -17.48 4.92 14.11
CA GLY A 517 -16.71 5.32 12.93
C GLY A 517 -15.72 4.26 12.49
N MET A 518 -14.89 3.75 13.41
CA MET A 518 -13.86 2.78 13.06
C MET A 518 -14.41 1.42 12.59
N ILE A 519 -15.54 0.95 13.11
CA ILE A 519 -16.13 -0.32 12.65
C ILE A 519 -16.85 -0.14 11.30
N ARG A 520 -17.59 0.96 11.13
CA ARG A 520 -18.21 1.30 9.83
C ARG A 520 -17.17 1.45 8.72
N ASN A 521 -15.97 1.94 9.04
CA ASN A 521 -14.86 2.07 8.09
C ASN A 521 -14.19 0.73 7.72
N LEU A 522 -14.21 -0.29 8.59
CA LEU A 522 -13.32 -1.46 8.48
C LEU A 522 -14.01 -2.83 8.38
N ALA A 523 -15.23 -2.97 8.90
CA ALA A 523 -15.90 -4.28 9.00
C ALA A 523 -17.41 -4.25 8.72
N ALA A 524 -18.05 -3.07 8.68
CA ALA A 524 -19.50 -2.88 8.47
C ALA A 524 -20.42 -3.61 9.49
N ILE A 525 -19.88 -3.97 10.66
CA ILE A 525 -20.61 -4.54 11.81
C ILE A 525 -21.11 -3.38 12.71
N LYS A 526 -22.14 -3.62 13.53
CA LYS A 526 -22.61 -2.67 14.55
C LYS A 526 -21.73 -2.73 15.82
N SER A 527 -21.47 -1.59 16.45
CA SER A 527 -20.46 -1.44 17.51
C SER A 527 -20.81 -2.07 18.86
N ASP A 528 -22.11 -2.19 19.12
CA ASP A 528 -22.76 -2.90 20.22
C ASP A 528 -22.73 -4.44 20.06
N GLU A 529 -22.77 -4.93 18.83
CA GLU A 529 -22.85 -6.38 18.54
C GLU A 529 -21.52 -7.02 18.07
N ALA A 530 -20.43 -6.25 17.95
CA ALA A 530 -19.12 -6.72 17.49
C ALA A 530 -18.20 -7.24 18.61
N SER A 531 -17.59 -8.41 18.42
CA SER A 531 -16.47 -8.91 19.26
C SER A 531 -15.28 -7.94 19.23
N THR A 532 -14.79 -7.55 20.42
CA THR A 532 -13.63 -6.66 20.55
C THR A 532 -12.39 -7.23 19.85
N HIS A 533 -12.22 -8.55 19.86
CA HIS A 533 -11.08 -9.19 19.20
C HIS A 533 -11.14 -9.02 17.67
N SER A 534 -12.32 -9.18 17.06
CA SER A 534 -12.51 -9.02 15.63
C SER A 534 -12.26 -7.58 15.17
N VAL A 535 -12.84 -6.60 15.87
CA VAL A 535 -12.66 -5.17 15.58
C VAL A 535 -11.21 -4.74 15.79
N GLY A 536 -10.63 -5.10 16.94
CA GLY A 536 -9.27 -4.73 17.30
C GLY A 536 -8.23 -5.31 16.35
N LEU A 537 -8.45 -6.53 15.81
CA LEU A 537 -7.51 -7.19 14.89
C LEU A 537 -7.48 -6.55 13.51
N VAL A 538 -8.64 -6.24 12.91
CA VAL A 538 -8.66 -5.51 11.63
C VAL A 538 -8.18 -4.07 11.83
N SER A 539 -8.49 -3.44 12.96
CA SER A 539 -7.92 -2.13 13.33
C SER A 539 -6.39 -2.14 13.41
N GLU A 540 -5.80 -3.17 14.03
CA GLU A 540 -4.35 -3.40 14.10
C GLU A 540 -3.77 -3.60 12.69
N ALA A 541 -4.37 -4.46 11.86
CA ALA A 541 -3.94 -4.73 10.49
C ALA A 541 -4.01 -3.50 9.57
N THR A 542 -5.11 -2.73 9.61
CA THR A 542 -5.25 -1.50 8.82
C THR A 542 -4.26 -0.42 9.24
N ILE A 543 -3.99 -0.28 10.54
CA ILE A 543 -3.01 0.70 11.02
C ILE A 543 -1.59 0.29 10.59
N TRP A 544 -1.20 -0.98 10.70
CA TRP A 544 0.07 -1.43 10.12
C TRP A 544 0.15 -1.20 8.62
N SER A 545 -0.93 -1.49 7.89
CA SER A 545 -1.04 -1.26 6.43
C SER A 545 -0.86 0.21 6.05
N ALA A 546 -1.50 1.14 6.77
CA ALA A 546 -1.32 2.58 6.63
C ALA A 546 0.09 3.08 7.03
N LEU A 547 0.80 2.33 7.88
CA LEU A 547 2.21 2.55 8.22
C LEU A 547 3.19 1.90 7.21
N GLY A 548 2.68 1.29 6.13
CA GLY A 548 3.47 0.57 5.12
C GLY A 548 4.03 -0.77 5.60
N ARG A 549 3.43 -1.38 6.62
CA ARG A 549 3.83 -2.68 7.21
C ARG A 549 2.72 -3.72 7.00
N GLY A 550 3.07 -4.91 6.54
CA GLY A 550 2.09 -6.00 6.37
C GLY A 550 1.22 -5.93 5.12
N ASN A 551 1.47 -4.97 4.22
CA ASN A 551 0.92 -5.03 2.87
C ASN A 551 1.53 -6.20 2.11
N GLU A 552 0.76 -6.81 1.20
CA GLU A 552 1.29 -7.80 0.28
C GLU A 552 2.18 -7.16 -0.81
N PRO A 553 3.03 -7.93 -1.52
CA PRO A 553 3.94 -7.40 -2.53
C PRO A 553 3.26 -6.55 -3.62
N GLY A 554 3.49 -5.24 -3.58
CA GLY A 554 2.90 -4.25 -4.49
C GLY A 554 1.58 -3.63 -4.03
N GLY A 555 1.05 -4.02 -2.86
CA GLY A 555 -0.20 -3.46 -2.31
C GLY A 555 -0.04 -2.13 -1.58
N THR A 556 -1.02 -1.25 -1.80
CA THR A 556 -1.26 -0.02 -1.02
C THR A 556 -2.23 -0.30 0.12
N VAL A 557 -2.64 0.74 0.86
CA VAL A 557 -3.53 0.60 2.03
C VAL A 557 -4.91 0.03 1.64
N ASP A 558 -5.45 0.52 0.53
CA ASP A 558 -6.80 0.24 0.06
C ASP A 558 -6.88 0.37 -1.48
N ARG A 559 -7.68 -0.49 -2.11
CA ARG A 559 -7.79 -0.68 -3.57
C ARG A 559 -9.17 -1.17 -3.95
N VAL A 560 -9.61 -0.83 -5.17
CA VAL A 560 -10.88 -1.30 -5.76
C VAL A 560 -10.65 -1.87 -7.16
N LEU A 561 -11.64 -2.56 -7.72
CA LEU A 561 -11.56 -3.09 -9.09
C LEU A 561 -11.82 -2.01 -10.14
N ASN A 562 -11.09 -2.09 -11.26
CA ASN A 562 -11.19 -1.18 -12.40
C ASN A 562 -12.41 -1.45 -13.32
N GLY A 563 -13.50 -1.99 -12.76
CA GLY A 563 -14.71 -2.45 -13.42
C GLY A 563 -15.57 -3.30 -12.49
N SER A 564 -16.63 -3.93 -13.01
CA SER A 564 -17.50 -4.81 -12.22
C SER A 564 -16.79 -6.07 -11.74
N THR A 565 -17.23 -6.64 -10.61
CA THR A 565 -16.59 -7.83 -10.02
C THR A 565 -16.63 -9.05 -10.95
N ASP A 566 -17.70 -9.19 -11.73
CA ASP A 566 -17.83 -10.27 -12.71
C ASP A 566 -16.91 -10.09 -13.92
N GLU A 567 -16.75 -8.87 -14.45
CA GLU A 567 -15.89 -8.61 -15.61
C GLU A 567 -14.41 -8.73 -15.23
N LYS A 568 -14.01 -8.21 -14.06
CA LYS A 568 -12.60 -8.04 -13.69
C LYS A 568 -12.01 -9.16 -12.83
N LEU A 569 -12.85 -9.99 -12.18
CA LEU A 569 -12.39 -11.06 -11.30
C LEU A 569 -13.11 -12.41 -11.56
N LEU A 570 -14.43 -12.46 -11.46
CA LEU A 570 -15.13 -13.73 -11.29
C LEU A 570 -15.32 -14.51 -12.60
N SER A 571 -15.65 -13.88 -13.72
CA SER A 571 -15.76 -14.60 -15.00
C SER A 571 -14.42 -15.17 -15.47
N PRO A 572 -13.29 -14.41 -15.43
CA PRO A 572 -11.95 -14.96 -15.68
C PRO A 572 -11.60 -16.15 -14.78
N TRP A 573 -11.99 -16.11 -13.50
CA TRP A 573 -11.74 -17.20 -12.54
C TRP A 573 -12.57 -18.44 -12.88
N ILE A 574 -13.86 -18.28 -13.15
CA ILE A 574 -14.77 -19.38 -13.49
C ILE A 574 -14.34 -20.04 -14.81
N ASP A 575 -13.94 -19.26 -15.81
CA ASP A 575 -13.43 -19.80 -17.08
C ASP A 575 -12.05 -20.45 -16.92
N HIS A 576 -11.17 -19.94 -16.06
CA HIS A 576 -9.94 -20.64 -15.70
C HIS A 576 -10.22 -21.99 -15.03
N LEU A 577 -11.17 -22.06 -14.09
CA LEU A 577 -11.59 -23.31 -13.43
C LEU A 577 -12.22 -24.30 -14.43
N ARG A 578 -13.04 -23.84 -15.38
CA ARG A 578 -13.57 -24.67 -16.49
C ARG A 578 -12.44 -25.24 -17.34
N ASN A 579 -11.41 -24.45 -17.65
CA ASN A 579 -10.23 -24.90 -18.39
C ASN A 579 -9.36 -25.90 -17.61
N LEU A 580 -9.37 -25.84 -16.27
CA LEU A 580 -8.79 -26.86 -15.38
C LEU A 580 -9.68 -28.11 -15.22
N GLY A 581 -10.85 -28.17 -15.88
CA GLY A 581 -11.76 -29.32 -15.85
C GLY A 581 -12.75 -29.35 -14.69
N VAL A 582 -12.93 -28.25 -13.96
CA VAL A 582 -13.92 -28.15 -12.88
C VAL A 582 -15.34 -28.15 -13.45
N GLU A 583 -16.17 -29.08 -12.98
CA GLU A 583 -17.58 -29.15 -13.32
C GLU A 583 -18.41 -28.20 -12.44
N PHE A 584 -19.26 -27.37 -13.04
CA PHE A 584 -20.20 -26.52 -12.31
C PHE A 584 -21.64 -27.01 -12.48
N LYS A 585 -22.36 -27.17 -11.36
CA LYS A 585 -23.79 -27.53 -11.28
C LYS A 585 -24.56 -26.35 -10.69
N VAL A 586 -24.98 -25.45 -11.56
CA VAL A 586 -25.79 -24.27 -11.22
C VAL A 586 -27.27 -24.66 -11.21
N GLY A 587 -28.04 -24.14 -10.25
CA GLY A 587 -29.43 -24.56 -9.98
C GLY A 587 -29.56 -25.66 -8.92
N TRP A 588 -28.47 -26.05 -8.24
CA TRP A 588 -28.42 -27.24 -7.38
C TRP A 588 -28.15 -26.91 -5.91
N SER A 589 -28.99 -27.41 -5.00
CA SER A 589 -28.81 -27.29 -3.55
C SER A 589 -28.39 -28.62 -2.90
N ALA A 590 -27.62 -28.54 -1.81
CA ALA A 590 -27.41 -29.68 -0.92
C ALA A 590 -28.50 -29.72 0.16
N GLU A 591 -29.14 -30.88 0.31
CA GLU A 591 -30.31 -31.06 1.19
C GLU A 591 -29.98 -31.91 2.41
N ALA A 592 -29.10 -32.92 2.28
CA ALA A 592 -28.67 -33.75 3.40
C ALA A 592 -27.28 -34.39 3.19
N LEU A 593 -26.53 -34.51 4.29
CA LEU A 593 -25.33 -35.35 4.39
C LEU A 593 -25.74 -36.70 5.01
N ARG A 594 -25.43 -37.82 4.34
CA ARG A 594 -25.60 -39.16 4.90
C ARG A 594 -24.28 -39.61 5.49
N VAL A 595 -24.25 -39.88 6.80
CA VAL A 595 -23.03 -40.23 7.54
C VAL A 595 -23.13 -41.66 8.08
N SER A 596 -22.06 -42.42 7.93
CA SER A 596 -21.84 -43.71 8.59
C SER A 596 -20.36 -43.85 8.91
N ASP A 597 -20.02 -44.53 10.00
CA ASP A 597 -18.63 -44.89 10.33
C ASP A 597 -17.63 -43.71 10.31
N GLY A 598 -18.11 -42.52 10.74
CA GLY A 598 -17.31 -41.29 10.76
C GLY A 598 -17.04 -40.67 9.38
N ARG A 599 -17.80 -41.03 8.32
CA ARG A 599 -17.63 -40.52 6.95
C ARG A 599 -18.96 -40.13 6.31
N VAL A 600 -18.94 -39.11 5.45
CA VAL A 600 -20.02 -38.86 4.49
C VAL A 600 -19.98 -39.97 3.45
N THR A 601 -21.04 -40.78 3.38
CA THR A 601 -21.19 -41.89 2.44
C THR A 601 -21.96 -41.47 1.18
N ALA A 602 -22.88 -40.51 1.31
CA ALA A 602 -23.57 -39.89 0.17
C ALA A 602 -24.07 -38.48 0.51
N LEU A 603 -24.11 -37.64 -0.52
CA LEU A 603 -24.85 -36.37 -0.56
C LEU A 603 -26.25 -36.62 -1.11
N THR A 604 -27.26 -35.96 -0.53
CA THR A 604 -28.57 -35.76 -1.17
C THR A 604 -28.61 -34.33 -1.68
N LEU A 605 -28.79 -34.19 -3.00
CA LEU A 605 -28.75 -32.93 -3.73
C LEU A 605 -30.07 -32.73 -4.46
N ARG A 606 -30.58 -31.50 -4.57
CA ARG A 606 -31.77 -31.18 -5.36
C ARG A 606 -31.42 -30.33 -6.56
N ASP A 607 -32.01 -30.62 -7.71
CA ASP A 607 -31.89 -29.82 -8.93
C ASP A 607 -32.96 -28.70 -9.03
N ASP A 608 -32.86 -27.86 -10.07
CA ASP A 608 -33.75 -26.73 -10.31
C ASP A 608 -35.18 -27.14 -10.73
N GLN A 609 -35.38 -28.41 -11.08
CA GLN A 609 -36.69 -29.01 -11.34
C GLN A 609 -37.31 -29.63 -10.07
N GLY A 610 -36.59 -29.62 -8.95
CA GLY A 610 -37.02 -30.20 -7.68
C GLY A 610 -36.73 -31.70 -7.53
N GLY A 611 -35.93 -32.30 -8.42
CA GLY A 611 -35.53 -33.70 -8.37
C GLY A 611 -34.43 -33.95 -7.33
N ASP A 612 -34.62 -34.95 -6.46
CA ASP A 612 -33.63 -35.37 -5.45
C ASP A 612 -32.70 -36.44 -6.02
N HIS A 613 -31.40 -36.15 -6.02
CA HIS A 613 -30.31 -37.02 -6.48
C HIS A 613 -29.44 -37.46 -5.31
N ILE A 614 -29.02 -38.73 -5.30
CA ILE A 614 -28.16 -39.30 -4.26
C ILE A 614 -26.84 -39.76 -4.90
N THR A 615 -25.73 -39.19 -4.46
CA THR A 615 -24.41 -39.41 -5.06
C THR A 615 -23.31 -39.48 -4.00
N SER A 616 -22.24 -40.23 -4.27
CA SER A 616 -21.07 -40.34 -3.39
C SER A 616 -19.84 -39.66 -4.00
N TYR A 617 -18.97 -39.17 -3.13
CA TYR A 617 -17.70 -38.51 -3.42
C TYR A 617 -16.63 -39.02 -2.44
N ASP A 618 -15.34 -38.96 -2.81
CA ASP A 618 -14.26 -39.32 -1.88
C ASP A 618 -14.21 -38.33 -0.71
N HIS A 619 -14.34 -37.04 -1.03
CA HIS A 619 -14.29 -35.90 -0.09
C HIS A 619 -15.37 -34.86 -0.41
N VAL A 620 -15.77 -34.10 0.61
CA VAL A 620 -16.77 -33.03 0.52
C VAL A 620 -16.24 -31.77 1.21
N VAL A 621 -16.25 -30.64 0.50
CA VAL A 621 -15.96 -29.30 1.04
C VAL A 621 -17.25 -28.50 1.11
N SER A 622 -17.68 -28.13 2.32
CA SER A 622 -18.81 -27.23 2.53
C SER A 622 -18.34 -25.79 2.52
N ALA A 623 -18.50 -25.10 1.39
CA ALA A 623 -18.24 -23.67 1.21
C ALA A 623 -19.51 -22.79 1.25
N ILE A 624 -20.66 -23.37 1.66
CA ILE A 624 -21.92 -22.65 1.84
C ILE A 624 -21.94 -21.79 3.13
N PRO A 625 -22.77 -20.73 3.17
CA PRO A 625 -22.99 -19.94 4.38
C PRO A 625 -23.50 -20.75 5.59
N VAL A 626 -23.18 -20.29 6.80
CA VAL A 626 -23.46 -21.00 8.06
C VAL A 626 -24.95 -21.24 8.31
N GLU A 627 -25.82 -20.31 7.91
CA GLU A 627 -27.29 -20.42 8.04
C GLU A 627 -27.92 -21.39 7.03
N ARG A 628 -27.11 -21.92 6.10
CA ARG A 628 -27.42 -23.06 5.23
C ARG A 628 -26.77 -24.34 5.74
N PHE A 629 -25.48 -24.30 6.10
CA PHE A 629 -24.76 -25.45 6.65
C PHE A 629 -25.43 -26.04 7.90
N THR A 630 -25.90 -25.19 8.81
CA THR A 630 -26.61 -25.60 10.05
C THR A 630 -27.89 -26.41 9.82
N ARG A 631 -28.45 -26.37 8.60
CA ARG A 631 -29.61 -27.19 8.15
C ARG A 631 -29.21 -28.62 7.79
N LEU A 632 -27.97 -28.83 7.33
CA LEU A 632 -27.41 -30.14 7.01
C LEU A 632 -27.03 -30.97 8.25
N LEU A 633 -27.00 -30.35 9.43
CA LEU A 633 -26.63 -30.96 10.71
C LEU A 633 -27.76 -31.86 11.24
N SER A 634 -27.96 -32.99 10.56
CA SER A 634 -28.81 -34.09 11.02
C SER A 634 -28.31 -34.67 12.35
N ARG A 635 -29.09 -35.56 12.96
CA ARG A 635 -28.63 -36.30 14.14
C ARG A 635 -27.35 -37.07 13.83
N ASP A 636 -27.31 -37.82 12.74
CA ASP A 636 -26.18 -38.69 12.40
C ASP A 636 -24.89 -37.91 12.14
N VAL A 637 -25.00 -36.68 11.60
CA VAL A 637 -23.88 -35.74 11.46
C VAL A 637 -23.37 -35.28 12.83
N LEU A 638 -24.25 -35.01 13.78
CA LEU A 638 -23.90 -34.50 15.11
C LEU A 638 -23.45 -35.60 16.09
N ASP A 639 -23.97 -36.82 15.95
CA ASP A 639 -23.51 -38.00 16.68
C ASP A 639 -22.09 -38.41 16.20
N ALA A 640 -21.69 -38.03 14.97
CA ALA A 640 -20.34 -38.25 14.40
C ALA A 640 -19.37 -37.06 14.54
N ALA A 641 -19.87 -35.81 14.60
CA ALA A 641 -19.09 -34.59 14.81
C ALA A 641 -19.81 -33.61 15.77
N PRO A 642 -19.80 -33.89 17.09
CA PRO A 642 -20.53 -33.10 18.09
C PRO A 642 -20.09 -31.63 18.18
N GLU A 643 -18.87 -31.31 17.77
CA GLU A 643 -18.33 -29.94 17.71
C GLU A 643 -19.19 -29.03 16.82
N LEU A 644 -19.76 -29.57 15.74
CA LEU A 644 -20.57 -28.83 14.78
C LEU A 644 -21.88 -28.31 15.37
N ALA A 645 -22.35 -28.87 16.49
CA ALA A 645 -23.56 -28.41 17.18
C ALA A 645 -23.47 -26.93 17.59
N ARG A 646 -22.27 -26.42 17.85
CA ARG A 646 -22.01 -25.03 18.24
C ARG A 646 -22.31 -24.01 17.13
N THR A 647 -22.14 -24.39 15.86
CA THR A 647 -22.37 -23.50 14.70
C THR A 647 -23.76 -22.88 14.66
N ARG A 648 -24.76 -23.53 15.28
CA ARG A 648 -26.14 -23.01 15.45
C ARG A 648 -26.27 -21.77 16.34
N ARG A 649 -25.20 -21.36 17.02
CA ARG A 649 -25.12 -20.13 17.84
C ARG A 649 -24.53 -18.95 17.07
N LEU A 650 -23.86 -19.21 15.95
CA LEU A 650 -23.28 -18.18 15.10
C LEU A 650 -24.41 -17.35 14.47
N ARG A 651 -24.28 -16.02 14.55
CA ARG A 651 -25.34 -15.07 14.16
C ARG A 651 -25.06 -14.47 12.80
N THR A 652 -26.14 -14.08 12.12
CA THR A 652 -26.08 -13.38 10.83
C THR A 652 -26.96 -12.15 10.85
N ASP A 653 -26.59 -11.11 10.11
CA ASP A 653 -27.33 -9.85 10.00
C ASP A 653 -27.38 -9.35 8.54
N TRP A 654 -28.11 -8.25 8.32
CA TRP A 654 -28.43 -7.73 6.99
C TRP A 654 -27.49 -6.59 6.61
N MET A 655 -26.77 -6.78 5.51
CA MET A 655 -25.99 -5.75 4.83
C MET A 655 -26.14 -5.98 3.33
N ASN A 656 -26.60 -4.98 2.59
CA ASN A 656 -27.02 -5.14 1.19
C ASN A 656 -26.76 -3.88 0.36
N GLY A 657 -26.49 -4.08 -0.92
CA GLY A 657 -26.13 -3.02 -1.86
C GLY A 657 -27.33 -2.22 -2.37
N LEU A 658 -27.10 -0.91 -2.54
CA LEU A 658 -28.03 0.03 -3.18
C LEU A 658 -27.25 0.98 -4.08
N MET A 659 -27.43 0.83 -5.39
CA MET A 659 -26.67 1.54 -6.42
C MET A 659 -27.53 2.68 -6.98
N PHE A 660 -26.97 3.88 -7.05
CA PHE A 660 -27.60 5.04 -7.70
C PHE A 660 -26.83 5.37 -8.99
N TYR A 661 -27.51 5.23 -10.13
CA TYR A 661 -26.96 5.53 -11.44
C TYR A 661 -27.25 6.98 -11.81
N LEU A 662 -26.23 7.76 -12.17
CA LEU A 662 -26.36 9.21 -12.40
C LEU A 662 -26.00 9.61 -13.84
N LYS A 663 -26.59 10.71 -14.32
CA LYS A 663 -26.37 11.31 -15.66
C LYS A 663 -25.10 12.17 -15.75
N GLU A 664 -24.43 12.36 -14.62
CA GLU A 664 -23.24 13.19 -14.39
C GLU A 664 -22.24 12.37 -13.56
N GLU A 665 -20.94 12.56 -13.83
CA GLU A 665 -19.85 11.98 -13.04
C GLU A 665 -19.79 12.62 -11.64
N LEU A 666 -19.47 11.84 -10.60
CA LEU A 666 -19.49 12.31 -9.23
C LEU A 666 -18.19 12.00 -8.46
N PRO A 667 -17.04 12.61 -8.81
CA PRO A 667 -15.79 12.43 -8.08
C PRO A 667 -15.86 13.11 -6.70
N LEU A 668 -16.44 12.43 -5.70
CA LEU A 668 -16.56 12.90 -4.31
C LEU A 668 -15.19 12.92 -3.61
N VAL A 669 -14.55 11.76 -3.62
CA VAL A 669 -13.23 11.43 -3.08
C VAL A 669 -12.71 10.23 -3.87
N HIS A 670 -11.40 10.11 -4.02
CA HIS A 670 -10.77 8.96 -4.69
C HIS A 670 -10.62 7.79 -3.71
N GLY A 671 -11.78 7.26 -3.30
CA GLY A 671 -11.93 6.16 -2.34
C GLY A 671 -13.35 6.14 -1.76
N HIS A 672 -13.50 5.63 -0.54
CA HIS A 672 -14.80 5.38 0.08
C HIS A 672 -15.34 6.57 0.90
N VAL A 673 -16.67 6.65 1.02
CA VAL A 673 -17.40 7.64 1.81
C VAL A 673 -18.20 6.96 2.93
N ASN A 674 -18.07 7.46 4.16
CA ASN A 674 -18.97 7.19 5.28
C ASN A 674 -19.97 8.33 5.40
N TYR A 675 -21.24 7.99 5.64
CA TYR A 675 -22.25 8.95 6.09
C TYR A 675 -22.37 8.77 7.60
N VAL A 676 -21.48 9.46 8.34
CA VAL A 676 -21.08 9.07 9.70
C VAL A 676 -22.26 9.05 10.67
N ASP A 677 -23.16 10.02 10.55
CA ASP A 677 -24.39 10.18 11.35
C ASP A 677 -25.65 9.64 10.66
N SER A 678 -25.53 8.89 9.56
CA SER A 678 -26.63 8.12 8.96
C SER A 678 -27.16 7.07 9.96
N PRO A 679 -28.48 7.04 10.25
CA PRO A 679 -29.07 6.01 11.09
C PRO A 679 -29.09 4.64 10.41
N TRP A 680 -29.09 4.59 9.07
CA TRP A 680 -29.03 3.36 8.26
C TRP A 680 -27.59 2.87 8.02
N ALA A 681 -26.61 3.52 8.64
CA ALA A 681 -25.17 3.23 8.52
C ALA A 681 -24.70 3.12 7.07
N ILE A 682 -25.14 4.07 6.23
CA ILE A 682 -24.84 4.05 4.80
C ILE A 682 -23.35 4.36 4.56
N THR A 683 -22.74 3.62 3.64
CA THR A 683 -21.43 3.93 3.05
C THR A 683 -21.54 3.91 1.51
N SER A 684 -20.62 4.53 0.79
CA SER A 684 -20.61 4.48 -0.68
C SER A 684 -19.22 4.62 -1.31
N ILE A 685 -19.16 4.38 -2.62
CA ILE A 685 -18.06 4.76 -3.51
C ILE A 685 -18.61 5.20 -4.87
N SER A 686 -17.98 6.21 -5.46
CA SER A 686 -18.27 6.68 -6.83
C SER A 686 -17.36 5.92 -7.79
N GLN A 687 -17.94 5.06 -8.63
CA GLN A 687 -17.22 4.02 -9.37
C GLN A 687 -16.55 4.54 -10.65
N ALA A 688 -17.11 5.54 -11.33
CA ALA A 688 -16.68 5.96 -12.66
C ALA A 688 -15.21 6.41 -12.72
N GLN A 689 -14.68 6.98 -11.65
CA GLN A 689 -13.27 7.42 -11.56
C GLN A 689 -12.25 6.26 -11.59
N PHE A 690 -12.67 5.02 -11.29
CA PHE A 690 -11.81 3.83 -11.28
C PHE A 690 -12.02 2.93 -12.51
N TRP A 691 -13.18 3.02 -13.16
CA TRP A 691 -13.62 2.02 -14.13
C TRP A 691 -13.04 2.25 -15.53
N THR A 692 -12.34 1.23 -16.05
CA THR A 692 -11.75 1.22 -17.40
C THR A 692 -12.78 1.31 -18.53
N ARG A 693 -14.02 0.89 -18.28
CA ARG A 693 -15.14 0.97 -19.22
C ARG A 693 -16.14 2.03 -18.74
N PRO A 694 -16.38 3.11 -19.51
CA PRO A 694 -17.34 4.16 -19.14
C PRO A 694 -18.75 3.61 -18.91
N PHE A 695 -19.47 4.13 -17.91
CA PHE A 695 -20.86 3.73 -17.64
C PHE A 695 -21.82 4.00 -18.82
N SER A 696 -21.48 4.97 -19.68
CA SER A 696 -22.23 5.28 -20.90
C SER A 696 -22.16 4.16 -21.96
N GLU A 697 -21.30 3.15 -21.80
CA GLU A 697 -21.27 1.97 -22.67
C GLU A 697 -22.14 0.81 -22.18
N TYR A 698 -22.74 0.88 -20.98
CA TYR A 698 -23.53 -0.22 -20.41
C TYR A 698 -25.03 -0.14 -20.73
N HIS A 699 -25.56 1.05 -21.05
CA HIS A 699 -26.99 1.26 -21.31
C HIS A 699 -27.24 2.31 -22.42
N ASP A 700 -28.23 3.18 -22.23
CA ASP A 700 -28.76 4.19 -23.16
C ASP A 700 -27.81 5.38 -23.49
N HIS A 701 -26.54 5.29 -23.10
CA HIS A 701 -25.53 6.35 -23.16
C HIS A 701 -25.80 7.59 -22.29
N THR A 702 -26.86 7.64 -21.46
CA THR A 702 -27.11 8.80 -20.57
C THR A 702 -26.49 8.64 -19.17
N VAL A 703 -26.38 7.40 -18.68
CA VAL A 703 -25.67 7.09 -17.42
C VAL A 703 -24.16 7.33 -17.58
N LYS A 704 -23.53 7.95 -16.56
CA LYS A 704 -22.08 8.20 -16.50
C LYS A 704 -21.44 7.77 -15.18
N GLU A 705 -22.23 7.54 -14.14
CA GLU A 705 -21.75 7.22 -12.80
C GLU A 705 -22.60 6.13 -12.16
N CYS A 706 -21.96 5.34 -11.29
CA CYS A 706 -22.62 4.48 -10.32
C CYS A 706 -22.10 4.85 -8.92
N LEU A 707 -22.90 5.58 -8.16
CA LEU A 707 -22.69 5.75 -6.73
C LEU A 707 -23.15 4.45 -6.07
N SER A 708 -22.20 3.53 -5.87
CA SER A 708 -22.42 2.21 -5.30
C SER A 708 -22.48 2.35 -3.77
N GLY A 709 -23.67 2.26 -3.21
CA GLY A 709 -23.93 2.35 -1.78
C GLY A 709 -24.16 0.99 -1.11
N ILE A 710 -24.02 0.96 0.21
CA ILE A 710 -24.36 -0.18 1.08
C ILE A 710 -25.22 0.35 2.24
N ILE A 711 -26.30 -0.37 2.58
CA ILE A 711 -27.07 -0.18 3.81
C ILE A 711 -26.66 -1.26 4.81
N SER A 712 -26.14 -0.85 5.97
CA SER A 712 -25.60 -1.74 7.01
C SER A 712 -26.42 -1.74 8.32
N ASP A 713 -27.41 -0.86 8.47
CA ASP A 713 -28.42 -0.98 9.53
C ASP A 713 -29.83 -0.99 8.95
N TRP A 714 -30.40 -2.19 8.85
CA TRP A 714 -31.75 -2.43 8.33
C TRP A 714 -32.87 -2.24 9.37
N PHE A 715 -32.52 -1.95 10.63
CA PHE A 715 -33.43 -2.03 11.79
C PHE A 715 -33.64 -0.69 12.49
N LYS A 716 -32.71 0.28 12.37
CA LYS A 716 -32.90 1.65 12.88
C LYS A 716 -33.83 2.48 11.98
N PRO A 717 -34.73 3.30 12.56
CA PRO A 717 -35.55 4.24 11.79
C PRO A 717 -34.74 5.26 10.98
N GLY A 718 -35.16 5.53 9.74
CA GLY A 718 -34.59 6.54 8.85
C GLY A 718 -34.95 7.97 9.26
N THR A 719 -34.13 8.92 8.81
CA THR A 719 -34.22 10.35 9.14
C THR A 719 -35.47 11.03 8.57
N PHE A 720 -35.88 10.71 7.33
CA PHE A 720 -36.94 11.46 6.63
C PHE A 720 -38.29 10.72 6.58
N ASN A 721 -38.27 9.39 6.55
CA ASN A 721 -39.46 8.54 6.51
C ASN A 721 -39.87 7.96 7.88
N GLY A 722 -38.99 8.00 8.89
CA GLY A 722 -39.24 7.46 10.24
C GLY A 722 -39.40 5.92 10.31
N LYS A 723 -39.02 5.19 9.26
CA LYS A 723 -39.14 3.71 9.14
C LYS A 723 -37.76 3.04 9.12
N ALA A 724 -37.67 1.81 9.62
CA ALA A 724 -36.48 1.00 9.36
C ALA A 724 -36.47 0.50 7.90
N ALA A 725 -35.29 0.28 7.30
CA ALA A 725 -35.19 -0.13 5.90
C ALA A 725 -35.92 -1.44 5.60
N LYS A 726 -35.96 -2.38 6.55
CA LYS A 726 -36.76 -3.63 6.44
C LYS A 726 -38.27 -3.39 6.34
N ASP A 727 -38.78 -2.28 6.87
CA ASP A 727 -40.22 -1.93 6.95
C ASP A 727 -40.65 -0.99 5.80
N CYS A 728 -39.81 -0.86 4.76
CA CYS A 728 -39.98 0.03 3.62
C CYS A 728 -40.21 -0.76 2.32
N THR A 729 -40.93 -0.19 1.34
CA THR A 729 -40.88 -0.67 -0.05
C THR A 729 -39.55 -0.32 -0.72
N PRO A 730 -39.16 -0.95 -1.84
CA PRO A 730 -37.92 -0.60 -2.57
C PRO A 730 -37.78 0.90 -2.89
N GLU A 731 -38.89 1.55 -3.25
CA GLU A 731 -38.94 2.99 -3.56
C GLU A 731 -38.73 3.85 -2.31
N GLU A 732 -39.26 3.42 -1.17
CA GLU A 732 -39.04 4.07 0.12
C GLU A 732 -37.60 3.90 0.61
N ILE A 733 -36.99 2.72 0.40
CA ILE A 733 -35.57 2.45 0.69
C ILE A 733 -34.68 3.36 -0.17
N ALA A 734 -34.88 3.33 -1.49
CA ALA A 734 -34.10 4.12 -2.44
C ALA A 734 -34.22 5.62 -2.16
N LYS A 735 -35.43 6.12 -1.87
CA LYS A 735 -35.66 7.53 -1.55
C LYS A 735 -35.02 7.94 -0.22
N GLU A 736 -35.23 7.19 0.85
CA GLU A 736 -34.71 7.53 2.17
C GLU A 736 -33.17 7.55 2.18
N ALA A 737 -32.54 6.53 1.58
CA ALA A 737 -31.10 6.50 1.41
C ALA A 737 -30.59 7.68 0.55
N TRP A 738 -31.31 8.05 -0.52
CA TRP A 738 -30.95 9.21 -1.35
C TRP A 738 -31.06 10.54 -0.60
N GLU A 739 -32.10 10.76 0.21
CA GLU A 739 -32.22 11.95 1.05
C GLU A 739 -31.13 11.99 2.14
N GLN A 740 -30.80 10.86 2.77
CA GLN A 740 -29.69 10.77 3.73
C GLN A 740 -28.35 11.10 3.04
N ILE A 741 -28.03 10.50 1.90
CA ILE A 741 -26.80 10.77 1.14
C ILE A 741 -26.73 12.25 0.73
N LYS A 742 -27.83 12.83 0.23
CA LYS A 742 -27.89 14.28 -0.08
C LYS A 742 -27.63 15.14 1.15
N ALA A 743 -28.19 14.81 2.31
CA ALA A 743 -28.05 15.61 3.53
C ALA A 743 -26.61 15.65 4.07
N HIS A 744 -25.81 14.61 3.88
CA HIS A 744 -24.40 14.58 4.28
C HIS A 744 -23.47 15.25 3.24
N LEU A 745 -23.87 15.35 1.97
CA LEU A 745 -23.03 15.91 0.89
C LEU A 745 -23.37 17.36 0.50
N ASN A 746 -24.60 17.80 0.78
CA ASN A 746 -25.09 19.15 0.48
C ASN A 746 -25.02 20.07 1.71
N THR A 747 -23.82 20.25 2.26
CA THR A 747 -23.54 21.12 3.43
C THR A 747 -23.57 22.61 3.08
N GLU A 748 -23.53 23.50 4.07
CA GLU A 748 -23.80 24.94 3.87
C GLU A 748 -22.92 25.58 2.76
N GLY A 749 -23.57 26.09 1.72
CA GLY A 749 -22.91 26.73 0.57
C GLY A 749 -22.42 25.77 -0.52
N ARG A 750 -22.56 24.45 -0.37
CA ARG A 750 -22.14 23.45 -1.35
C ARG A 750 -23.34 22.57 -1.77
N THR A 751 -23.61 22.47 -3.07
CA THR A 751 -24.52 21.46 -3.63
C THR A 751 -23.70 20.48 -4.46
N VAL A 752 -23.69 19.22 -4.04
CA VAL A 752 -22.95 18.12 -4.65
C VAL A 752 -23.91 17.18 -5.39
N LEU A 753 -25.08 16.89 -4.80
CA LEU A 753 -26.10 16.02 -5.37
C LEU A 753 -27.44 16.73 -5.57
N ARG A 754 -28.13 16.36 -6.64
CA ARG A 754 -29.40 16.94 -7.08
C ARG A 754 -30.28 15.86 -7.70
N ASP A 755 -31.59 16.01 -7.61
CA ASP A 755 -32.54 14.99 -8.08
C ASP A 755 -32.62 14.86 -9.61
N ASP A 756 -32.19 15.88 -10.36
CA ASP A 756 -32.07 15.83 -11.83
C ASP A 756 -30.89 14.97 -12.30
N MET A 757 -29.86 14.77 -11.45
CA MET A 757 -28.72 13.90 -11.75
C MET A 757 -29.11 12.42 -11.74
N LEU A 758 -30.06 12.01 -10.89
CA LEU A 758 -30.45 10.61 -10.73
C LEU A 758 -31.11 10.07 -12.02
N HIS A 759 -30.53 9.04 -12.64
CA HIS A 759 -31.13 8.33 -13.76
C HIS A 759 -32.05 7.20 -13.26
N SER A 760 -31.50 6.31 -12.46
CA SER A 760 -32.20 5.15 -11.88
C SER A 760 -31.45 4.65 -10.64
N TRP A 761 -32.06 3.72 -9.91
CA TRP A 761 -31.41 3.02 -8.80
C TRP A 761 -31.62 1.50 -8.96
N PHE A 762 -30.83 0.72 -8.22
CA PHE A 762 -30.95 -0.73 -8.13
C PHE A 762 -30.69 -1.18 -6.69
N LEU A 763 -31.66 -1.88 -6.10
CA LEU A 763 -31.55 -2.53 -4.80
C LEU A 763 -31.20 -4.02 -5.01
N ASP A 764 -30.27 -4.52 -4.20
CA ASP A 764 -29.86 -5.93 -4.20
C ASP A 764 -31.04 -6.92 -4.01
N PRO A 765 -31.31 -7.82 -4.97
CA PRO A 765 -32.42 -8.77 -4.93
C PRO A 765 -32.26 -9.90 -3.89
N ALA A 766 -31.15 -9.94 -3.14
CA ALA A 766 -31.09 -10.75 -1.92
C ALA A 766 -32.13 -10.31 -0.87
N ILE A 767 -32.62 -9.06 -0.93
CA ILE A 767 -33.80 -8.60 -0.19
C ILE A 767 -35.07 -9.12 -0.90
N VAL A 768 -35.64 -10.18 -0.34
CA VAL A 768 -36.85 -10.86 -0.84
C VAL A 768 -38.10 -10.26 -0.19
N ALA A 769 -39.14 -10.06 -1.00
CA ALA A 769 -40.44 -9.50 -0.59
C ALA A 769 -40.40 -8.17 0.25
N PRO A 770 -39.56 -7.17 -0.13
CA PRO A 770 -39.51 -5.87 0.55
C PRO A 770 -40.86 -5.16 0.60
N GLY A 771 -41.12 -4.46 1.69
CA GLY A 771 -42.40 -3.78 1.95
C GLY A 771 -43.55 -4.72 2.34
N THR A 772 -43.29 -6.00 2.61
CA THR A 772 -44.31 -6.97 3.06
C THR A 772 -43.96 -7.60 4.42
N PRO A 773 -44.90 -8.22 5.14
CA PRO A 773 -44.61 -8.96 6.38
C PRO A 773 -43.68 -10.16 6.19
N ASP A 774 -43.52 -10.66 4.96
CA ASP A 774 -42.69 -11.81 4.61
C ASP A 774 -41.26 -11.39 4.18
N VAL A 775 -40.87 -10.13 4.43
CA VAL A 775 -39.56 -9.58 4.03
C VAL A 775 -38.40 -10.37 4.64
N ALA A 776 -37.45 -10.76 3.80
CA ALA A 776 -36.33 -11.61 4.19
C ALA A 776 -35.05 -11.25 3.42
N ASN A 777 -33.89 -11.63 3.99
CA ASN A 777 -32.61 -11.58 3.30
C ASN A 777 -32.16 -13.01 3.00
N ASP A 778 -32.01 -13.37 1.72
CA ASP A 778 -31.52 -14.69 1.29
C ASP A 778 -29.98 -14.77 1.31
N SER A 779 -29.27 -13.65 1.50
CA SER A 779 -27.81 -13.58 1.60
C SER A 779 -27.31 -12.74 2.79
N PRO A 780 -27.71 -13.04 4.05
CA PRO A 780 -27.23 -12.31 5.23
C PRO A 780 -25.75 -12.61 5.50
N LEU A 781 -25.03 -11.69 6.16
CA LEU A 781 -23.62 -11.85 6.51
C LEU A 781 -23.44 -12.44 7.90
N PHE A 782 -22.40 -13.27 8.09
CA PHE A 782 -21.97 -13.72 9.41
C PHE A 782 -21.45 -12.52 10.23
N ILE A 783 -21.84 -12.43 11.51
CA ILE A 783 -21.29 -11.46 12.46
C ILE A 783 -20.52 -12.19 13.56
N GLN A 784 -19.28 -11.74 13.78
CA GLN A 784 -18.45 -12.12 14.92
C GLN A 784 -18.96 -11.44 16.19
N SER A 785 -20.08 -11.92 16.73
CA SER A 785 -20.58 -11.49 18.04
C SER A 785 -19.65 -11.91 19.18
N PRO A 786 -19.69 -11.24 20.35
CA PRO A 786 -18.90 -11.64 21.50
C PRO A 786 -19.04 -13.13 21.85
N GLY A 787 -17.90 -13.80 22.05
CA GLY A 787 -17.78 -15.23 22.33
C GLY A 787 -17.79 -16.14 21.10
N SER A 788 -18.14 -15.64 19.91
CA SER A 788 -18.38 -16.47 18.72
C SER A 788 -17.17 -17.31 18.28
N TRP A 789 -15.93 -16.92 18.61
CA TRP A 789 -14.74 -17.73 18.31
C TRP A 789 -14.80 -19.15 18.89
N ASP A 790 -15.48 -19.34 20.03
CA ASP A 790 -15.62 -20.66 20.66
C ASP A 790 -16.68 -21.53 19.97
N ASP A 791 -17.56 -20.93 19.17
CA ASP A 791 -18.62 -21.61 18.42
C ASP A 791 -18.29 -21.78 16.91
N ARG A 792 -17.24 -21.10 16.42
CA ARG A 792 -16.65 -21.32 15.09
C ARG A 792 -15.81 -22.60 15.08
N PRO A 793 -15.98 -23.50 14.10
CA PRO A 793 -15.18 -24.71 13.99
C PRO A 793 -13.85 -24.46 13.27
N GLU A 794 -12.94 -25.42 13.37
CA GLU A 794 -11.80 -25.53 12.45
C GLU A 794 -12.28 -26.01 11.06
N SER A 795 -11.47 -25.78 10.03
CA SER A 795 -11.77 -26.26 8.67
C SER A 795 -11.72 -27.79 8.52
N ARG A 796 -11.15 -28.51 9.50
CA ARG A 796 -11.22 -29.98 9.66
C ARG A 796 -12.34 -30.35 10.64
N THR A 797 -13.20 -31.31 10.26
CA THR A 797 -14.20 -31.91 11.17
C THR A 797 -13.80 -33.31 11.62
N SER A 798 -14.49 -33.86 12.63
CA SER A 798 -14.37 -35.26 13.05
C SER A 798 -14.90 -36.25 12.01
N ILE A 799 -15.71 -35.81 11.04
CA ILE A 799 -16.13 -36.61 9.90
C ILE A 799 -15.00 -36.60 8.87
N ALA A 800 -14.32 -37.74 8.69
CA ALA A 800 -12.99 -37.86 8.09
C ALA A 800 -12.88 -37.53 6.58
N ASN A 801 -13.97 -37.09 5.95
CA ASN A 801 -14.01 -36.59 4.57
C ASN A 801 -14.97 -35.40 4.38
N LEU A 802 -15.32 -34.70 5.47
CA LEU A 802 -16.06 -33.44 5.45
C LEU A 802 -15.16 -32.30 5.96
N PHE A 803 -14.97 -31.30 5.11
CA PHE A 803 -14.16 -30.12 5.37
C PHE A 803 -15.02 -28.87 5.23
N LEU A 804 -14.72 -27.82 6.00
CA LEU A 804 -15.52 -26.59 6.06
C LEU A 804 -14.69 -25.43 5.51
N ALA A 805 -15.27 -24.62 4.64
CA ALA A 805 -14.64 -23.45 4.04
C ALA A 805 -15.55 -22.23 4.14
N GLY A 806 -14.96 -21.05 4.32
CA GLY A 806 -15.69 -19.80 4.50
C GLY A 806 -15.00 -18.87 5.48
N ASP A 807 -15.61 -17.72 5.73
CA ASP A 807 -15.22 -16.74 6.74
C ASP A 807 -15.77 -17.05 8.16
N TRP A 808 -16.71 -18.00 8.25
CA TRP A 808 -17.34 -18.45 9.50
C TRP A 808 -16.63 -19.63 10.18
N VAL A 809 -15.67 -20.29 9.52
CA VAL A 809 -14.68 -21.16 10.21
C VAL A 809 -13.63 -20.27 10.90
N ARG A 810 -12.73 -20.83 11.71
CA ARG A 810 -11.65 -20.04 12.35
C ARG A 810 -10.62 -19.60 11.32
N THR A 811 -10.40 -18.28 11.22
CA THR A 811 -9.51 -17.65 10.24
C THR A 811 -8.68 -16.55 10.89
N ASN A 812 -7.43 -16.38 10.45
CA ASN A 812 -6.47 -15.41 10.98
C ASN A 812 -6.97 -13.97 10.88
N ILE A 813 -7.71 -13.62 9.82
CA ILE A 813 -8.30 -12.28 9.68
C ILE A 813 -9.47 -12.00 10.66
N ASN A 814 -10.10 -13.05 11.18
CA ASN A 814 -11.19 -13.01 12.17
C ASN A 814 -12.39 -12.07 11.85
N VAL A 815 -12.60 -11.68 10.58
CA VAL A 815 -13.74 -10.85 10.13
C VAL A 815 -14.30 -11.37 8.80
N THR A 816 -15.60 -11.21 8.61
CA THR A 816 -16.37 -11.58 7.41
C THR A 816 -15.86 -10.84 6.18
N THR A 817 -15.02 -11.53 5.39
CA THR A 817 -14.20 -10.94 4.34
C THR A 817 -13.96 -11.93 3.20
N MET A 818 -13.70 -11.42 2.00
CA MET A 818 -13.28 -12.28 0.87
C MET A 818 -11.91 -12.93 1.13
N GLU A 819 -11.03 -12.27 1.89
CA GLU A 819 -9.77 -12.82 2.39
C GLU A 819 -10.00 -14.01 3.32
N GLY A 820 -10.84 -13.86 4.35
CA GLY A 820 -11.18 -14.96 5.27
C GLY A 820 -11.87 -16.13 4.56
N ALA A 821 -12.73 -15.85 3.57
CA ALA A 821 -13.34 -16.88 2.74
C ALA A 821 -12.30 -17.66 1.90
N ASN A 822 -11.27 -16.99 1.37
CA ASN A 822 -10.16 -17.62 0.66
C ASN A 822 -9.24 -18.40 1.62
N GLU A 823 -8.91 -17.83 2.79
CA GLU A 823 -8.11 -18.46 3.83
C GLU A 823 -8.75 -19.76 4.34
N GLY A 824 -10.04 -19.72 4.74
CA GLY A 824 -10.77 -20.91 5.18
C GLY A 824 -10.87 -21.99 4.09
N ALA A 825 -10.90 -21.60 2.81
CA ALA A 825 -10.83 -22.56 1.70
C ALA A 825 -9.44 -23.22 1.57
N ARG A 826 -8.35 -22.44 1.69
CA ARG A 826 -6.97 -22.98 1.71
C ARG A 826 -6.76 -23.91 2.91
N GLN A 827 -7.28 -23.55 4.09
CA GLN A 827 -7.28 -24.41 5.26
C GLN A 827 -8.05 -25.73 5.02
N ALA A 828 -9.25 -25.66 4.43
CA ALA A 828 -10.06 -26.83 4.10
C ALA A 828 -9.36 -27.78 3.12
N VAL A 829 -8.70 -27.23 2.10
CA VAL A 829 -7.91 -28.02 1.14
C VAL A 829 -6.68 -28.63 1.81
N ASN A 830 -5.97 -27.90 2.68
CA ASN A 830 -4.88 -28.49 3.47
C ASN A 830 -5.37 -29.65 4.35
N ALA A 831 -6.52 -29.49 5.02
CA ALA A 831 -7.11 -30.55 5.83
C ALA A 831 -7.52 -31.80 5.01
N LEU A 832 -7.97 -31.59 3.77
CA LEU A 832 -8.29 -32.63 2.79
C LEU A 832 -7.03 -33.35 2.29
N LEU A 833 -6.00 -32.60 1.87
CA LEU A 833 -4.73 -33.16 1.40
C LEU A 833 -4.06 -34.04 2.48
N ASP A 834 -4.12 -33.63 3.74
CA ASP A 834 -3.69 -34.43 4.88
C ASP A 834 -4.53 -35.72 5.06
N ALA A 835 -5.86 -35.61 4.95
CA ALA A 835 -6.78 -36.73 5.15
C ALA A 835 -6.71 -37.78 4.02
N ASP A 836 -6.34 -37.34 2.82
CA ASP A 836 -6.11 -38.19 1.65
C ASP A 836 -4.69 -38.80 1.64
N GLY A 837 -3.80 -38.36 2.54
CA GLY A 837 -2.38 -38.75 2.55
C GLY A 837 -1.57 -38.17 1.39
N SER A 838 -2.04 -37.07 0.79
CA SER A 838 -1.52 -36.51 -0.45
C SER A 838 -0.15 -35.86 -0.28
N ALA A 839 0.77 -36.20 -1.18
CA ALA A 839 2.11 -35.62 -1.27
C ALA A 839 2.14 -34.24 -1.96
N ALA A 840 1.00 -33.73 -2.44
CA ALA A 840 0.93 -32.42 -3.08
C ALA A 840 1.26 -31.28 -2.09
N PRO A 841 1.95 -30.21 -2.53
CA PRO A 841 2.31 -29.10 -1.66
C PRO A 841 1.06 -28.43 -1.06
N ARG A 842 1.11 -28.14 0.24
CA ARG A 842 0.03 -27.47 0.96
C ARG A 842 -0.16 -26.04 0.44
N CYS A 843 -1.39 -25.54 0.52
CA CYS A 843 -1.74 -24.16 0.22
C CYS A 843 -1.05 -23.23 1.22
N THR A 844 -0.29 -22.25 0.72
CA THR A 844 0.30 -21.19 1.56
C THR A 844 -0.81 -20.37 2.20
N LEU A 845 -0.75 -20.18 3.52
CA LEU A 845 -1.61 -19.25 4.25
C LEU A 845 -0.82 -17.96 4.51
N GLY A 846 -1.40 -16.81 4.19
CA GLY A 846 -0.86 -15.51 4.56
C GLY A 846 -1.11 -15.18 6.03
N GLU A 847 -0.16 -14.50 6.66
CA GLU A 847 -0.22 -14.05 8.05
C GLU A 847 -0.37 -12.52 8.13
N LEU A 848 -1.10 -12.04 9.16
CA LEU A 848 -1.16 -10.62 9.47
C LEU A 848 0.15 -10.13 10.12
N HIS A 849 0.54 -8.89 9.84
CA HIS A 849 1.76 -8.33 10.42
C HIS A 849 1.66 -8.16 11.95
N VAL A 850 2.51 -8.90 12.66
CA VAL A 850 2.73 -8.73 14.10
C VAL A 850 3.93 -7.80 14.30
N ALA A 851 3.70 -6.61 14.86
CA ALA A 851 4.76 -5.64 15.15
C ALA A 851 5.71 -6.19 16.24
N PRO A 852 7.03 -6.38 15.97
CA PRO A 852 7.98 -6.89 16.95
C PRO A 852 8.11 -5.99 18.19
N ASP A 853 7.88 -4.69 18.00
CA ASP A 853 7.88 -3.65 19.04
C ASP A 853 6.96 -3.99 20.24
N PHE A 854 5.92 -4.81 20.03
CA PHE A 854 4.95 -5.22 21.06
C PHE A 854 5.22 -6.61 21.67
N ALA A 855 6.18 -7.39 21.17
CA ALA A 855 6.37 -8.79 21.57
C ALA A 855 6.65 -8.95 23.08
N ALA A 856 7.49 -8.10 23.65
CA ALA A 856 7.79 -8.11 25.09
C ALA A 856 6.58 -7.74 25.96
N LEU A 857 5.68 -6.89 25.45
CA LEU A 857 4.45 -6.51 26.14
C LEU A 857 3.43 -7.66 26.10
N LYS A 858 3.29 -8.35 24.95
CA LYS A 858 2.45 -9.54 24.82
C LYS A 858 2.87 -10.65 25.78
N GLU A 859 4.16 -10.91 25.94
CA GLU A 859 4.61 -11.94 26.88
C GLU A 859 4.45 -11.52 28.36
N ALA A 860 4.69 -10.25 28.68
CA ALA A 860 4.39 -9.71 30.00
C ALA A 860 2.89 -9.75 30.33
N ASP A 861 2.01 -9.56 29.35
CA ASP A 861 0.57 -9.71 29.51
C ASP A 861 0.15 -11.18 29.68
N ARG A 862 0.79 -12.12 28.96
CA ARG A 862 0.50 -13.56 29.07
C ARG A 862 0.63 -14.05 30.51
N GLU A 863 1.73 -13.68 31.18
CA GLU A 863 1.95 -14.04 32.58
C GLU A 863 0.92 -13.36 33.51
N ARG A 864 0.59 -12.09 33.28
CA ARG A 864 -0.47 -11.40 34.04
C ARG A 864 -1.83 -12.06 33.87
N TYR A 865 -2.20 -12.45 32.64
CA TYR A 865 -3.47 -13.08 32.35
C TYR A 865 -3.59 -14.45 33.04
N ARG A 866 -2.53 -15.25 33.01
CA ARG A 866 -2.44 -16.54 33.72
C ARG A 866 -2.51 -16.40 35.24
N GLN A 867 -2.04 -15.28 35.79
CA GLN A 867 -2.21 -14.91 37.21
C GLN A 867 -3.60 -14.33 37.54
N GLY A 868 -4.51 -14.22 36.56
CA GLY A 868 -5.83 -13.60 36.74
C GLY A 868 -5.81 -12.08 36.89
N LEU A 869 -4.70 -11.42 36.52
CA LEU A 869 -4.51 -9.98 36.65
C LEU A 869 -5.02 -9.23 35.40
N PRO A 870 -5.55 -8.00 35.56
CA PRO A 870 -5.98 -7.16 34.45
C PRO A 870 -4.80 -6.70 33.58
N HIS A 871 -5.07 -6.33 32.34
CA HIS A 871 -4.06 -5.87 31.39
C HIS A 871 -3.34 -4.60 31.91
N ALA A 872 -2.01 -4.53 31.77
CA ALA A 872 -1.19 -3.50 32.42
C ALA A 872 -1.40 -2.08 31.84
N LEU A 873 -1.79 -1.96 30.57
CA LEU A 873 -2.05 -0.69 29.88
C LEU A 873 -3.54 -0.29 29.85
N ASP A 874 -4.44 -1.08 30.44
CA ASP A 874 -5.87 -0.75 30.43
C ASP A 874 -6.13 0.48 31.31
N PRO A 875 -6.68 1.59 30.78
CA PRO A 875 -6.85 2.84 31.53
C PRO A 875 -7.77 2.70 32.75
N GLU A 876 -8.67 1.71 32.79
CA GLU A 876 -9.52 1.43 33.97
C GLU A 876 -8.72 1.03 35.22
N GLN A 877 -7.48 0.57 35.05
CA GLN A 877 -6.58 0.21 36.15
C GLN A 877 -5.72 1.39 36.63
N LEU A 878 -5.78 2.54 35.96
CA LEU A 878 -4.98 3.72 36.29
C LEU A 878 -5.77 4.67 37.20
N ALA A 879 -5.21 4.94 38.38
CA ALA A 879 -5.90 5.53 39.53
C ALA A 879 -6.73 6.82 39.29
N PRO A 880 -6.38 7.77 38.39
CA PRO A 880 -7.19 8.98 38.18
C PRO A 880 -8.59 8.69 37.63
N PHE A 881 -8.70 7.95 36.52
CA PHE A 881 -9.98 7.67 35.86
C PHE A 881 -10.93 6.82 36.72
N ALA A 882 -10.37 5.98 37.60
CA ALA A 882 -11.14 5.13 38.51
C ALA A 882 -11.94 5.90 39.59
N GLN A 883 -11.72 7.21 39.75
CA GLN A 883 -12.54 8.06 40.63
C GLN A 883 -13.65 8.79 39.88
N GLU A 884 -13.40 9.29 38.67
CA GLU A 884 -14.38 10.06 37.90
C GLU A 884 -15.42 9.15 37.21
N VAL A 885 -14.99 8.04 36.59
CA VAL A 885 -15.89 7.05 35.94
C VAL A 885 -16.70 6.22 36.97
N ARG A 886 -16.50 6.44 38.27
CA ARG A 886 -17.31 5.88 39.37
C ARG A 886 -18.23 6.90 40.05
N ALA A 887 -18.26 8.14 39.56
CA ALA A 887 -19.01 9.26 40.15
C ALA A 887 -20.09 9.87 39.22
N GLY A 888 -20.22 9.35 37.99
CA GLY A 888 -21.32 9.63 37.06
C GLY A 888 -22.30 8.46 37.00
#